data_AF-A0A7X1L7L6-F1
#
_entry.id   AF-A0A7X1L7L6-F1
#
_cell.length_a   1.000
_cell.length_b   1.000
_cell.length_c   1.000
_cell.angle_alpha   90.00
_cell.angle_beta   90.00
_cell.angle_gamma   90.00
#
_symmetry.space_group_name_H-M   'P 1'
#
loop_
_entity.id
_entity.type
_entity.pdbx_description
1 polymer ?
#
loop_
_entity_poly.entity_id
_entity_poly.type
_entity_poly.pdbx_seq_one_letter_code
_entity_poly.pdbx_strand_id
1 'polypeptide(L)'
;MFIEKNKKMMCRNQQKERGNMENQVKRRKYIFLLRSTNEESVRIASSFLTDIGVRVLNRQRDLAIIALATTEQVEAAYQSGLFAVISAKAIKTEHRTKLPEEQDKAVEFWNTMHSPEYRKIEKDQTETGKKWASKDKDQEPPHSLYDPEEFKLALLKDLDIPEKELLRKIKKKYRPLDGASFKKYEQRLKEKYKDPTTAYHLARIVFYLDPAYQEVFLNLSESLLDFFFAEPACWKMENEISVGVVFVESSQQNGPTFTSNERNTLQGRIVDGLDWLAAQAPTAAHLTWVYDWQFITINVADNANPANENYWRDAAIGQVNYQGSTYTANWNGVGDYREDMRRHNNSSHSIVIFVTPYGNTWHAYAGGSRVTLADHNNWGGWGINAINMITAHEVCHLFGAADEYTGSGTPCSTCTSNHGCYQIPNGNCGSCAQPQQKCIMDANHDRLCAYTQGQIGWADLFVEVTTGNVDWAGTDDDVWLDIGDRTFFLDTSNHDDRERRNREGYALNYTGITKNEVKRVGIRKSSDGFLGGWYLKRARLWVRGELVCDQNNINQWLEDDYCWWASNTCGSSADIVNRLQVKISTANVSWAGTDDDVTITMGGRSWNLDNPGRNDFERGHTDTFNLDPGTGLYRWMLSSIRVHKSPDGLAGGWKFKGLKILVNGSSIYNNQSINKWLENDHRDWFGTIT
;
A
#
# COMPACT_ATOMS: atom_id res chain seq x y z
N MET A 1 41.31 -3.93 -16.85
CA MET A 1 41.73 -4.78 -15.72
C MET A 1 42.13 -4.04 -14.43
N PHE A 2 43.11 -3.10 -14.42
CA PHE A 2 43.44 -2.36 -13.17
C PHE A 2 42.44 -1.22 -12.85
N ILE A 3 41.80 -0.63 -13.87
CA ILE A 3 40.78 0.43 -13.71
C ILE A 3 39.42 -0.13 -13.25
N GLU A 4 39.06 -1.36 -13.62
CA GLU A 4 37.84 -2.06 -13.16
C GLU A 4 37.89 -2.44 -11.67
N LYS A 5 39.08 -2.79 -11.15
CA LYS A 5 39.25 -3.09 -9.72
C LYS A 5 39.06 -1.84 -8.85
N ASN A 6 39.51 -0.67 -9.32
CA ASN A 6 39.36 0.59 -8.58
C ASN A 6 37.92 1.13 -8.62
N LYS A 7 37.18 0.96 -9.72
CA LYS A 7 35.74 1.31 -9.78
C LYS A 7 34.87 0.42 -8.89
N LYS A 8 35.12 -0.90 -8.85
CA LYS A 8 34.44 -1.82 -7.90
C LYS A 8 34.76 -1.53 -6.43
N MET A 9 35.95 -0.97 -6.13
CA MET A 9 36.35 -0.61 -4.77
C MET A 9 35.76 0.74 -4.32
N MET A 10 35.61 1.71 -5.23
CA MET A 10 34.91 2.98 -4.96
C MET A 10 33.39 2.81 -4.79
N CYS A 11 32.71 2.01 -5.61
CA CYS A 11 31.28 1.68 -5.39
C CYS A 11 31.04 0.90 -4.10
N ARG A 12 31.93 -0.03 -3.73
CA ARG A 12 31.87 -0.71 -2.42
C ARG A 12 32.10 0.22 -1.25
N ASN A 13 32.94 1.24 -1.40
CA ASN A 13 33.18 2.23 -0.35
C ASN A 13 32.05 3.26 -0.25
N GLN A 14 31.40 3.66 -1.34
CA GLN A 14 30.18 4.49 -1.30
C GLN A 14 28.96 3.72 -0.78
N GLN A 15 28.83 2.42 -1.07
CA GLN A 15 27.84 1.54 -0.41
C GLN A 15 28.18 1.29 1.08
N LYS A 16 29.48 1.24 1.45
CA LYS A 16 29.90 1.17 2.87
C LYS A 16 29.71 2.49 3.61
N GLU A 17 29.86 3.63 2.95
CA GLU A 17 29.66 4.96 3.54
C GLU A 17 28.18 5.32 3.63
N ARG A 18 27.32 4.87 2.69
CA ARG A 18 25.86 4.91 2.85
C ARG A 18 25.34 3.85 3.83
N GLY A 19 25.95 2.66 3.85
CA GLY A 19 25.72 1.66 4.90
C GLY A 19 26.23 2.07 6.29
N ASN A 20 27.09 3.10 6.39
CA ASN A 20 27.55 3.70 7.65
C ASN A 20 26.81 5.00 8.01
N MET A 21 25.99 5.57 7.12
CA MET A 21 25.10 6.70 7.42
C MET A 21 23.68 6.26 7.82
N GLU A 22 23.29 5.01 7.52
CA GLU A 22 22.27 4.30 8.27
C GLU A 22 22.91 3.46 9.39
N ASN A 23 23.43 4.12 10.42
CA ASN A 23 23.17 3.57 11.75
C ASN A 23 21.64 3.69 11.95
N GLN A 24 20.87 2.76 11.39
CA GLN A 24 19.50 2.56 11.83
C GLN A 24 19.61 2.30 13.32
N VAL A 25 19.35 3.32 14.14
CA VAL A 25 19.36 3.19 15.58
C VAL A 25 18.34 2.11 15.89
N LYS A 26 18.84 0.93 16.28
CA LYS A 26 18.04 -0.30 16.33
C LYS A 26 16.93 -0.14 17.36
N ARG A 27 15.71 0.13 16.88
CA ARG A 27 14.52 0.17 17.72
C ARG A 27 14.23 -1.22 18.26
N ARG A 28 13.74 -1.30 19.49
CA ARG A 28 13.27 -2.54 20.13
C ARG A 28 11.88 -2.33 20.69
N LYS A 29 11.14 -3.43 20.88
CA LYS A 29 9.83 -3.42 21.52
C LYS A 29 10.01 -3.24 23.03
N TYR A 30 9.29 -2.28 23.60
CA TYR A 30 9.25 -2.00 25.04
C TYR A 30 7.80 -1.96 25.52
N ILE A 31 7.59 -2.37 26.77
CA ILE A 31 6.42 -2.02 27.55
C ILE A 31 6.71 -0.77 28.38
N PHE A 32 5.78 0.18 28.36
CA PHE A 32 5.77 1.43 29.12
C PHE A 32 4.57 1.39 30.06
N LEU A 33 4.78 1.00 31.32
CA LEU A 33 3.72 1.02 32.34
C LEU A 33 3.50 2.45 32.82
N LEU A 34 2.25 2.89 32.81
CA LEU A 34 1.89 4.25 33.20
C LEU A 34 2.01 4.43 34.71
N ARG A 35 2.43 5.60 35.15
CA ARG A 35 2.46 5.96 36.57
C ARG A 35 1.07 6.25 37.12
N SER A 36 0.18 6.80 36.29
CA SER A 36 -1.21 7.06 36.62
C SER A 36 -2.10 6.37 35.57
N THR A 37 -3.06 5.58 36.03
CA THR A 37 -3.95 4.78 35.19
C THR A 37 -5.31 5.48 35.07
N ASN A 38 -5.44 6.26 34.01
CA ASN A 38 -6.69 6.87 33.55
C ASN A 38 -6.53 7.29 32.08
N GLU A 39 -7.66 7.53 31.41
CA GLU A 39 -7.70 7.92 29.99
C GLU A 39 -6.82 9.13 29.66
N GLU A 40 -6.84 10.16 30.49
CA GLU A 40 -6.09 11.39 30.22
C GLU A 40 -4.57 11.15 30.31
N SER A 41 -4.15 10.41 31.33
CA SER A 41 -2.74 10.08 31.54
C SER A 41 -2.17 9.24 30.39
N VAL A 42 -2.94 8.28 29.87
CA VAL A 42 -2.48 7.49 28.72
C VAL A 42 -2.44 8.29 27.43
N ARG A 43 -3.38 9.22 27.20
CA ARG A 43 -3.34 10.13 26.05
C ARG A 43 -2.09 11.03 26.09
N ILE A 44 -1.81 11.64 27.23
CA ILE A 44 -0.60 12.46 27.43
C ILE A 44 0.67 11.63 27.19
N ALA A 45 0.74 10.43 27.75
CA ALA A 45 1.88 9.53 27.57
C ALA A 45 2.06 9.08 26.11
N SER A 46 0.97 8.74 25.42
CA SER A 46 1.00 8.33 24.00
C SER A 46 1.43 9.49 23.09
N SER A 47 0.89 10.70 23.33
CA SER A 47 1.30 11.92 22.61
C SER A 47 2.79 12.18 22.82
N PHE A 48 3.25 12.16 24.08
CA PHE A 48 4.66 12.38 24.41
C PHE A 48 5.58 11.39 23.67
N LEU A 49 5.23 10.09 23.67
CA LEU A 49 6.00 9.06 22.96
C LEU A 49 6.05 9.36 21.45
N THR A 50 4.91 9.70 20.87
CA THR A 50 4.83 10.06 19.44
C THR A 50 5.68 11.28 19.11
N ASP A 51 5.65 12.32 19.96
CA ASP A 51 6.41 13.57 19.78
C ASP A 51 7.93 13.35 19.80
N ILE A 52 8.43 12.41 20.61
CA ILE A 52 9.84 12.02 20.61
C ILE A 52 10.18 10.98 19.53
N GLY A 53 9.23 10.70 18.63
CA GLY A 53 9.40 9.79 17.49
C GLY A 53 9.37 8.30 17.84
N VAL A 54 8.87 7.93 19.03
CA VAL A 54 8.60 6.52 19.38
C VAL A 54 7.41 6.03 18.57
N ARG A 55 7.51 4.80 18.06
CA ARG A 55 6.42 4.19 17.31
C ARG A 55 5.55 3.37 18.25
N VAL A 56 4.43 3.93 18.66
CA VAL A 56 3.41 3.21 19.45
C VAL A 56 2.81 2.11 18.57
N LEU A 57 2.74 0.87 19.09
CA LEU A 57 2.17 -0.28 18.39
C LEU A 57 0.76 -0.57 18.92
N ASN A 58 0.66 -0.68 20.24
CA ASN A 58 -0.61 -0.90 20.91
C ASN A 58 -0.65 -0.31 22.31
N ARG A 59 -1.87 -0.23 22.82
CA ARG A 59 -2.22 0.19 24.17
C ARG A 59 -3.02 -0.92 24.84
N GLN A 60 -2.64 -1.24 26.07
CA GLN A 60 -3.39 -2.12 26.97
C GLN A 60 -4.24 -1.26 27.91
N ARG A 61 -5.44 -0.89 27.45
CA ARG A 61 -6.35 0.06 28.15
C ARG A 61 -5.61 1.32 28.63
N ASP A 62 -5.86 1.78 29.85
CA ASP A 62 -5.19 2.93 30.47
C ASP A 62 -4.02 2.51 31.38
N LEU A 63 -3.44 1.32 31.14
CA LEU A 63 -2.46 0.68 32.02
C LEU A 63 -1.04 0.74 31.47
N ALA A 64 -0.89 0.43 30.17
CA ALA A 64 0.41 0.28 29.53
C ALA A 64 0.37 0.61 28.03
N ILE A 65 1.52 1.05 27.51
CA ILE A 65 1.78 1.25 26.09
C ILE A 65 2.88 0.30 25.63
N ILE A 66 2.69 -0.34 24.48
CA ILE A 66 3.71 -1.15 23.81
C ILE A 66 4.20 -0.38 22.58
N ALA A 67 5.52 -0.18 22.47
CA ALA A 67 6.08 0.64 21.39
C ALA A 67 7.49 0.22 20.96
N LEU A 68 7.86 0.57 19.71
CA LEU A 68 9.23 0.47 19.20
C LEU A 68 9.99 1.77 19.47
N ALA A 69 11.03 1.68 20.30
CA ALA A 69 11.83 2.82 20.74
C ALA A 69 13.34 2.54 20.64
N THR A 70 14.14 3.60 20.47
CA THR A 70 15.59 3.58 20.66
C THR A 70 15.96 3.72 22.13
N THR A 71 17.22 3.50 22.48
CA THR A 71 17.69 3.69 23.86
C THR A 71 17.56 5.16 24.28
N GLU A 72 17.87 6.12 23.41
CA GLU A 72 17.75 7.55 23.71
C GLU A 72 16.29 7.95 23.98
N GLN A 73 15.35 7.40 23.18
CA GLN A 73 13.92 7.64 23.38
C GLN A 73 13.40 7.05 24.70
N VAL A 74 13.91 5.89 25.10
CA VAL A 74 13.57 5.28 26.39
C VAL A 74 14.09 6.12 27.56
N GLU A 75 15.29 6.70 27.44
CA GLU A 75 15.82 7.60 28.46
C GLU A 75 14.98 8.88 28.56
N ALA A 76 14.60 9.49 27.44
CA ALA A 76 13.68 10.63 27.42
C ALA A 76 12.32 10.29 28.05
N ALA A 77 11.77 9.11 27.74
CA ALA A 77 10.53 8.63 28.35
C ALA A 77 10.66 8.40 29.86
N TYR A 78 11.79 7.89 30.34
CA TYR A 78 12.04 7.75 31.77
C TYR A 78 12.08 9.11 32.48
N GLN A 79 12.74 10.10 31.87
CA GLN A 79 12.89 11.45 32.42
C GLN A 79 11.57 12.24 32.47
N SER A 80 10.58 11.92 31.63
CA SER A 80 9.26 12.59 31.64
C SER A 80 8.47 12.38 32.94
N GLY A 81 8.77 11.31 33.69
CA GLY A 81 8.02 10.93 34.89
C GLY A 81 6.64 10.33 34.62
N LEU A 82 6.22 10.18 33.36
CA LEU A 82 4.92 9.62 32.98
C LEU A 82 4.82 8.11 33.21
N PHE A 83 5.96 7.42 33.26
CA PHE A 83 6.03 5.96 33.34
C PHE A 83 6.58 5.49 34.69
N ALA A 84 6.01 4.40 35.20
CA ALA A 84 6.47 3.70 36.39
C ALA A 84 7.57 2.68 36.05
N VAL A 85 7.42 1.98 34.93
CA VAL A 85 8.35 0.96 34.45
C VAL A 85 8.46 1.05 32.93
N ILE A 86 9.68 0.97 32.42
CA ILE A 86 9.96 0.80 30.99
C ILE A 86 10.87 -0.41 30.82
N SER A 87 10.49 -1.39 30.01
CA SER A 87 11.26 -2.62 29.84
C SER A 87 11.14 -3.24 28.46
N ALA A 88 12.27 -3.68 27.87
CA ALA A 88 12.31 -4.54 26.69
C ALA A 88 12.47 -6.03 27.05
N LYS A 89 12.36 -6.38 28.33
CA LYS A 89 12.49 -7.74 28.85
C LYS A 89 11.32 -8.08 29.76
N ALA A 90 11.20 -9.37 30.10
CA ALA A 90 10.30 -9.80 31.15
C ALA A 90 10.59 -9.03 32.46
N ILE A 91 9.54 -8.56 33.11
CA ILE A 91 9.58 -7.82 34.37
C ILE A 91 9.59 -8.84 35.51
N LYS A 92 10.58 -8.73 36.41
CA LYS A 92 10.77 -9.67 37.53
C LYS A 92 9.61 -9.60 38.53
N THR A 93 9.31 -10.73 39.18
CA THR A 93 8.25 -10.87 40.19
C THR A 93 8.36 -9.87 41.34
N GLU A 94 9.58 -9.52 41.78
CA GLU A 94 9.79 -8.52 42.84
C GLU A 94 9.22 -7.14 42.48
N HIS A 95 9.29 -6.74 41.21
CA HIS A 95 8.71 -5.48 40.73
C HIS A 95 7.19 -5.59 40.54
N ARG A 96 6.68 -6.78 40.21
CA ARG A 96 5.25 -7.07 40.04
C ARG A 96 4.44 -6.88 41.32
N THR A 97 4.98 -7.31 42.47
CA THR A 97 4.30 -7.18 43.78
C THR A 97 3.97 -5.75 44.21
N LYS A 98 4.55 -4.75 43.52
CA LYS A 98 4.34 -3.32 43.80
C LYS A 98 3.34 -2.66 42.83
N LEU A 99 2.84 -3.41 41.84
CA LEU A 99 1.91 -2.91 40.85
C LEU A 99 0.46 -3.15 41.30
N PRO A 100 -0.48 -2.27 40.91
CA PRO A 100 -1.90 -2.57 40.97
C PRO A 100 -2.23 -3.87 40.20
N GLU A 101 -3.27 -4.60 40.65
CA GLU A 101 -3.66 -5.90 40.08
C GLU A 101 -3.83 -5.86 38.55
N GLU A 102 -4.46 -4.80 38.02
CA GLU A 102 -4.70 -4.68 36.58
C GLU A 102 -3.40 -4.48 35.79
N GLN A 103 -2.47 -3.67 36.31
CA GLN A 103 -1.15 -3.52 35.70
C GLN A 103 -0.35 -4.83 35.79
N ASP A 104 -0.51 -5.59 36.88
CA ASP A 104 0.14 -6.90 37.02
C ASP A 104 -0.33 -7.90 35.96
N LYS A 105 -1.63 -7.91 35.62
CA LYS A 105 -2.17 -8.73 34.51
C LYS A 105 -1.57 -8.35 33.16
N ALA A 106 -1.41 -7.06 32.89
CA ALA A 106 -0.74 -6.59 31.67
C ALA A 106 0.74 -7.03 31.62
N VAL A 107 1.43 -7.02 32.77
CA VAL A 107 2.80 -7.51 32.89
C VAL A 107 2.88 -9.03 32.75
N GLU A 108 1.90 -9.77 33.25
CA GLU A 108 1.83 -11.23 33.09
C GLU A 108 1.74 -11.62 31.62
N PHE A 109 0.86 -10.95 30.86
CA PHE A 109 0.77 -11.13 29.43
C PHE A 109 2.09 -10.79 28.73
N TRP A 110 2.69 -9.63 29.03
CA TRP A 110 4.00 -9.24 28.50
C TRP A 110 5.10 -10.28 28.80
N ASN A 111 5.14 -10.80 30.02
CA ASN A 111 6.11 -11.80 30.43
C ASN A 111 5.89 -13.13 29.71
N THR A 112 4.64 -13.51 29.47
CA THR A 112 4.27 -14.71 28.69
C THR A 112 4.82 -14.61 27.27
N MET A 113 4.67 -13.45 26.62
CA MET A 113 5.26 -13.16 25.30
C MET A 113 6.80 -13.22 25.29
N HIS A 114 7.44 -13.06 26.45
CA HIS A 114 8.89 -13.13 26.59
C HIS A 114 9.40 -14.50 27.08
N SER A 115 8.50 -15.46 27.30
CA SER A 115 8.85 -16.80 27.78
C SER A 115 9.64 -17.59 26.72
N PRO A 116 10.51 -18.53 27.14
CA PRO A 116 11.18 -19.45 26.22
C PRO A 116 10.21 -20.25 25.34
N GLU A 117 9.07 -20.63 25.90
CA GLU A 117 8.01 -21.38 25.22
C GLU A 117 7.40 -20.55 24.09
N TYR A 118 7.02 -19.30 24.38
CA TYR A 118 6.46 -18.41 23.38
C TYR A 118 7.47 -18.05 22.28
N ARG A 119 8.75 -17.82 22.64
CA ARG A 119 9.81 -17.58 21.64
C ARG A 119 10.06 -18.75 20.72
N LYS A 120 9.76 -19.99 21.14
CA LYS A 120 9.83 -21.15 20.24
C LYS A 120 8.71 -21.09 19.20
N ILE A 121 7.50 -20.74 19.64
CA ILE A 121 6.34 -20.52 18.76
C ILE A 121 6.61 -19.39 17.76
N GLU A 122 7.13 -18.25 18.24
CA GLU A 122 7.45 -17.09 17.39
C GLU A 122 8.49 -17.43 16.30
N LYS A 123 9.47 -18.27 16.63
CA LYS A 123 10.52 -18.71 15.70
C LYS A 123 10.11 -19.86 14.79
N ASP A 124 8.97 -20.48 15.06
CA ASP A 124 8.45 -21.56 14.22
C ASP A 124 7.85 -20.98 12.94
N GLN A 125 8.62 -21.04 11.86
CA GLN A 125 8.22 -20.58 10.53
C GLN A 125 7.81 -21.75 9.62
N THR A 126 7.52 -22.94 10.17
CA THR A 126 7.17 -24.13 9.37
C THR A 126 5.99 -23.89 8.42
N GLU A 127 5.06 -23.02 8.81
CA GLU A 127 3.86 -22.71 8.05
C GLU A 127 3.90 -21.34 7.37
N THR A 128 4.90 -20.50 7.64
CA THR A 128 5.02 -19.15 7.07
C THR A 128 5.16 -19.17 5.54
N GLY A 129 4.35 -18.37 4.84
CA GLY A 129 4.41 -18.20 3.38
C GLY A 129 3.98 -19.42 2.56
N LYS A 130 3.32 -20.42 3.17
CA LYS A 130 2.64 -21.47 2.39
C LYS A 130 1.48 -20.87 1.59
N LYS A 131 0.85 -21.62 0.70
CA LYS A 131 -0.30 -21.11 -0.08
C LYS A 131 -1.59 -21.67 0.49
N TRP A 132 -2.60 -20.81 0.66
CA TRP A 132 -3.93 -21.22 1.13
C TRP A 132 -4.63 -22.19 0.17
N ALA A 133 -4.24 -22.19 -1.11
CA ALA A 133 -4.75 -23.12 -2.09
C ALA A 133 -3.99 -24.45 -2.18
N SER A 134 -3.07 -24.75 -1.25
CA SER A 134 -2.41 -26.05 -1.26
C SER A 134 -3.39 -27.17 -0.87
N LYS A 135 -3.16 -28.39 -1.37
CA LYS A 135 -4.11 -29.51 -1.25
C LYS A 135 -4.35 -29.96 0.20
N ASP A 136 -3.44 -29.62 1.09
CA ASP A 136 -3.40 -29.97 2.51
C ASP A 136 -3.97 -28.87 3.42
N LYS A 137 -4.43 -27.75 2.85
CA LYS A 137 -4.95 -26.59 3.60
C LYS A 137 -6.40 -26.34 3.23
N ASP A 138 -7.14 -25.85 4.21
CA ASP A 138 -8.47 -25.32 3.92
C ASP A 138 -8.33 -24.05 3.11
N GLN A 139 -9.17 -23.94 2.11
CA GLN A 139 -9.32 -22.68 1.41
C GLN A 139 -10.10 -21.73 2.29
N GLU A 140 -9.87 -20.45 2.15
CA GLU A 140 -10.77 -19.47 2.75
C GLU A 140 -11.87 -19.09 1.78
N PRO A 141 -13.01 -18.68 2.32
CA PRO A 141 -14.09 -18.20 1.50
C PRO A 141 -13.70 -16.83 0.93
N PRO A 142 -14.16 -16.48 -0.27
CA PRO A 142 -13.67 -15.29 -0.93
C PRO A 142 -14.14 -14.04 -0.18
N HIS A 143 -13.24 -13.09 0.06
CA HIS A 143 -13.55 -11.89 0.82
C HIS A 143 -14.57 -10.98 0.12
N SER A 144 -15.53 -10.47 0.90
CA SER A 144 -16.41 -9.37 0.52
C SER A 144 -16.31 -8.25 1.54
N LEU A 145 -16.14 -7.01 1.04
CA LEU A 145 -16.15 -5.80 1.87
C LEU A 145 -17.46 -5.65 2.67
N TYR A 146 -18.57 -6.05 2.06
CA TYR A 146 -19.89 -6.00 2.67
C TYR A 146 -20.23 -7.35 3.26
N ASP A 147 -20.73 -7.32 4.50
CA ASP A 147 -21.25 -8.51 5.14
C ASP A 147 -22.47 -9.04 4.35
N PRO A 148 -22.49 -10.34 4.00
CA PRO A 148 -23.59 -10.90 3.22
C PRO A 148 -24.96 -10.79 3.89
N GLU A 149 -25.03 -10.92 5.22
CA GLU A 149 -26.27 -10.80 5.98
C GLU A 149 -26.74 -9.35 6.05
N GLU A 150 -25.83 -8.40 6.27
CA GLU A 150 -26.15 -6.96 6.22
C GLU A 150 -26.67 -6.54 4.84
N PHE A 151 -25.98 -6.97 3.78
CA PHE A 151 -26.42 -6.69 2.40
C PHE A 151 -27.79 -7.30 2.14
N LYS A 152 -28.02 -8.55 2.54
CA LYS A 152 -29.31 -9.22 2.40
C LYS A 152 -30.42 -8.47 3.15
N LEU A 153 -30.19 -8.08 4.40
CA LEU A 153 -31.19 -7.37 5.20
C LEU A 153 -31.57 -6.03 4.57
N ALA A 154 -30.58 -5.27 4.09
CA ALA A 154 -30.82 -4.01 3.41
C ALA A 154 -31.53 -4.20 2.05
N LEU A 155 -31.17 -5.22 1.27
CA LEU A 155 -31.87 -5.61 0.04
C LEU A 155 -33.34 -5.94 0.29
N LEU A 156 -33.64 -6.79 1.28
CA LEU A 156 -35.01 -7.19 1.60
C LEU A 156 -35.86 -6.01 2.09
N LYS A 157 -35.25 -5.07 2.81
CA LYS A 157 -35.87 -3.83 3.25
C LYS A 157 -36.20 -2.91 2.08
N ASP A 158 -35.27 -2.75 1.13
CA ASP A 158 -35.50 -1.96 -0.09
C ASP A 158 -36.62 -2.53 -0.96
N LEU A 159 -36.66 -3.86 -1.09
CA LEU A 159 -37.69 -4.58 -1.84
C LEU A 159 -39.04 -4.66 -1.11
N ASP A 160 -39.12 -4.26 0.16
CA ASP A 160 -40.28 -4.40 1.04
C ASP A 160 -40.93 -5.81 0.97
N ILE A 161 -40.09 -6.85 1.01
CA ILE A 161 -40.53 -8.24 0.87
C ILE A 161 -39.83 -9.16 1.87
N PRO A 162 -40.55 -10.06 2.55
CA PRO A 162 -39.91 -11.10 3.36
C PRO A 162 -39.10 -12.06 2.50
N GLU A 163 -37.94 -12.51 3.02
CA GLU A 163 -37.04 -13.45 2.33
C GLU A 163 -37.77 -14.70 1.79
N LYS A 164 -38.61 -15.33 2.62
CA LYS A 164 -39.37 -16.53 2.23
C LYS A 164 -40.24 -16.30 0.99
N GLU A 165 -40.83 -15.11 0.86
CA GLU A 165 -41.66 -14.78 -0.29
C GLU A 165 -40.79 -14.51 -1.54
N LEU A 166 -39.68 -13.81 -1.38
CA LEU A 166 -38.70 -13.57 -2.46
C LEU A 166 -38.20 -14.90 -3.04
N LEU A 167 -37.73 -15.81 -2.19
CA LEU A 167 -37.20 -17.10 -2.61
C LEU A 167 -38.27 -17.98 -3.27
N ARG A 168 -39.53 -17.92 -2.81
CA ARG A 168 -40.66 -18.66 -3.43
C ARG A 168 -40.97 -18.20 -4.86
N LYS A 169 -40.70 -16.94 -5.21
CA LYS A 169 -40.92 -16.42 -6.57
C LYS A 169 -39.89 -16.97 -7.57
N ILE A 170 -38.76 -17.49 -7.09
CA ILE A 170 -37.67 -18.03 -7.93
C ILE A 170 -37.96 -19.49 -8.25
N LYS A 171 -38.44 -19.75 -9.48
CA LYS A 171 -38.79 -21.11 -9.93
C LYS A 171 -37.59 -21.97 -10.32
N LYS A 172 -36.48 -21.32 -10.71
CA LYS A 172 -35.27 -22.00 -11.18
C LYS A 172 -34.44 -22.44 -9.99
N LYS A 173 -34.01 -23.71 -9.99
CA LYS A 173 -33.10 -24.23 -8.97
C LYS A 173 -31.66 -23.87 -9.29
N TYR A 174 -30.96 -23.34 -8.30
CA TYR A 174 -29.55 -23.02 -8.34
C TYR A 174 -28.76 -23.95 -7.44
N ARG A 175 -27.50 -24.18 -7.77
CA ARG A 175 -26.55 -24.94 -6.93
C ARG A 175 -25.59 -23.97 -6.26
N PRO A 176 -25.06 -24.31 -5.07
CA PRO A 176 -23.94 -23.57 -4.48
C PRO A 176 -22.80 -23.38 -5.49
N LEU A 177 -22.14 -22.23 -5.43
CA LEU A 177 -21.04 -21.91 -6.32
C LEU A 177 -19.78 -22.70 -5.90
N ASP A 178 -19.13 -23.31 -6.87
CA ASP A 178 -17.77 -23.85 -6.79
C ASP A 178 -16.82 -22.97 -7.62
N GLY A 179 -15.50 -23.17 -7.55
CA GLY A 179 -14.56 -22.26 -8.24
C GLY A 179 -14.77 -22.08 -9.74
N ALA A 180 -15.26 -23.10 -10.45
CA ALA A 180 -15.52 -22.99 -11.88
C ALA A 180 -16.83 -22.23 -12.16
N SER A 181 -17.90 -22.53 -11.41
CA SER A 181 -19.19 -21.86 -11.54
C SER A 181 -19.17 -20.44 -10.97
N PHE A 182 -18.37 -20.17 -9.93
CA PHE A 182 -18.11 -18.84 -9.37
C PHE A 182 -17.53 -17.92 -10.43
N LYS A 183 -16.42 -18.30 -11.09
CA LYS A 183 -15.81 -17.47 -12.16
C LYS A 183 -16.80 -17.19 -13.29
N LYS A 184 -17.60 -18.19 -13.68
CA LYS A 184 -18.64 -18.00 -14.70
C LYS A 184 -19.73 -17.05 -14.23
N TYR A 185 -20.13 -17.13 -12.97
CA TYR A 185 -21.14 -16.26 -12.38
C TYR A 185 -20.64 -14.81 -12.27
N GLU A 186 -19.43 -14.61 -11.75
CA GLU A 186 -18.75 -13.32 -11.70
C GLU A 186 -18.60 -12.69 -13.08
N GLN A 187 -18.21 -13.47 -14.09
CA GLN A 187 -18.13 -12.99 -15.47
C GLN A 187 -19.50 -12.53 -16.01
N ARG A 188 -20.59 -13.24 -15.67
CA ARG A 188 -21.95 -12.81 -16.04
C ARG A 188 -22.36 -11.52 -15.35
N LEU A 189 -22.01 -11.34 -14.07
CA LEU A 189 -22.23 -10.09 -13.34
C LEU A 189 -21.43 -8.94 -13.97
N LYS A 190 -20.17 -9.19 -14.35
CA LYS A 190 -19.32 -8.21 -15.04
C LYS A 190 -19.90 -7.80 -16.38
N GLU A 191 -20.42 -8.74 -17.16
CA GLU A 191 -21.09 -8.43 -18.43
C GLU A 191 -22.38 -7.64 -18.23
N LYS A 192 -23.14 -7.96 -17.16
CA LYS A 192 -24.39 -7.29 -16.80
C LYS A 192 -24.16 -5.84 -16.34
N TYR A 193 -23.24 -5.63 -15.41
CA TYR A 193 -23.04 -4.34 -14.73
C TYR A 193 -21.89 -3.51 -15.29
N LYS A 194 -21.05 -4.10 -16.16
CA LYS A 194 -19.90 -3.45 -16.81
C LYS A 194 -18.85 -2.89 -15.84
N ASP A 195 -18.90 -3.32 -14.58
CA ASP A 195 -17.95 -2.97 -13.54
C ASP A 195 -17.34 -4.24 -12.92
N PRO A 196 -16.02 -4.48 -13.11
CA PRO A 196 -15.32 -5.58 -12.47
C PRO A 196 -15.38 -5.56 -10.94
N THR A 197 -15.44 -4.38 -10.31
CA THR A 197 -15.46 -4.23 -8.85
C THR A 197 -16.82 -4.62 -8.28
N THR A 198 -17.90 -4.08 -8.83
CA THR A 198 -19.26 -4.51 -8.49
C THR A 198 -19.45 -6.01 -8.70
N ALA A 199 -19.02 -6.54 -9.85
CA ALA A 199 -19.11 -7.97 -10.13
C ALA A 199 -18.31 -8.82 -9.14
N TYR A 200 -17.11 -8.34 -8.77
CA TYR A 200 -16.28 -8.96 -7.74
C TYR A 200 -17.07 -9.08 -6.44
N HIS A 201 -17.54 -7.97 -5.85
CA HIS A 201 -18.21 -8.00 -4.55
C HIS A 201 -19.53 -8.77 -4.56
N LEU A 202 -20.38 -8.57 -5.58
CA LEU A 202 -21.66 -9.28 -5.68
C LEU A 202 -21.48 -10.79 -5.76
N ALA A 203 -20.48 -11.28 -6.50
CA ALA A 203 -20.21 -12.72 -6.59
C ALA A 203 -19.83 -13.31 -5.22
N ARG A 204 -19.01 -12.59 -4.42
CA ARG A 204 -18.64 -13.02 -3.06
C ARG A 204 -19.82 -12.98 -2.11
N ILE A 205 -20.62 -11.92 -2.11
CA ILE A 205 -21.82 -11.85 -1.26
C ILE A 205 -22.73 -13.05 -1.53
N VAL A 206 -23.04 -13.32 -2.81
CA VAL A 206 -23.90 -14.44 -3.21
C VAL A 206 -23.34 -15.80 -2.81
N PHE A 207 -22.00 -15.95 -2.73
CA PHE A 207 -21.37 -17.20 -2.32
C PHE A 207 -21.82 -17.67 -0.93
N TYR A 208 -22.12 -16.73 -0.02
CA TYR A 208 -22.54 -17.03 1.35
C TYR A 208 -24.06 -17.15 1.53
N LEU A 209 -24.85 -16.79 0.52
CA LEU A 209 -26.32 -16.76 0.60
C LEU A 209 -26.94 -18.02 -0.02
N ASP A 210 -28.27 -18.17 0.14
CA ASP A 210 -29.02 -19.23 -0.54
C ASP A 210 -28.74 -19.17 -2.06
N PRO A 211 -28.48 -20.32 -2.73
CA PRO A 211 -28.15 -20.34 -4.15
C PRO A 211 -29.15 -19.60 -5.06
N ALA A 212 -30.42 -19.48 -4.66
CA ALA A 212 -31.42 -18.75 -5.42
C ALA A 212 -31.11 -17.25 -5.55
N TYR A 213 -30.34 -16.65 -4.63
CA TYR A 213 -29.89 -15.26 -4.75
C TYR A 213 -29.03 -15.01 -5.99
N GLN A 214 -28.48 -16.05 -6.63
CA GLN A 214 -27.81 -15.90 -7.93
C GLN A 214 -28.70 -15.23 -8.99
N GLU A 215 -30.01 -15.51 -9.00
CA GLU A 215 -30.98 -14.87 -9.90
C GLU A 215 -31.29 -13.44 -9.47
N VAL A 216 -31.44 -13.21 -8.16
CA VAL A 216 -31.76 -11.88 -7.61
C VAL A 216 -30.64 -10.89 -7.96
N PHE A 217 -29.39 -11.32 -7.76
CA PHE A 217 -28.20 -10.48 -7.94
C PHE A 217 -27.88 -10.19 -9.41
N LEU A 218 -28.44 -10.94 -10.36
CA LEU A 218 -28.34 -10.61 -11.80
C LEU A 218 -29.37 -9.57 -12.25
N ASN A 219 -30.34 -9.26 -11.39
CA ASN A 219 -31.48 -8.40 -11.68
C ASN A 219 -31.60 -7.24 -10.67
N LEU A 220 -30.55 -6.93 -9.90
CA LEU A 220 -30.53 -5.74 -9.04
C LEU A 220 -30.63 -4.47 -9.89
N SER A 221 -31.36 -3.48 -9.39
CA SER A 221 -31.42 -2.15 -9.98
C SER A 221 -30.10 -1.41 -9.80
N GLU A 222 -29.75 -0.54 -10.77
CA GLU A 222 -28.57 0.32 -10.66
C GLU A 222 -28.66 1.23 -9.42
N SER A 223 -29.84 1.74 -9.08
CA SER A 223 -30.03 2.58 -7.89
C SER A 223 -29.67 1.89 -6.58
N LEU A 224 -29.94 0.58 -6.48
CA LEU A 224 -29.60 -0.19 -5.28
C LEU A 224 -28.10 -0.47 -5.23
N LEU A 225 -27.49 -0.75 -6.38
CA LEU A 225 -26.04 -0.89 -6.47
C LEU A 225 -25.34 0.42 -6.12
N ASP A 226 -25.83 1.55 -6.64
CA ASP A 226 -25.36 2.87 -6.27
C ASP A 226 -25.54 3.09 -4.77
N PHE A 227 -26.67 2.70 -4.16
CA PHE A 227 -26.85 2.84 -2.72
C PHE A 227 -25.79 2.07 -1.91
N PHE A 228 -25.44 0.84 -2.28
CA PHE A 228 -24.44 0.05 -1.56
C PHE A 228 -22.99 0.43 -1.88
N PHE A 229 -22.70 0.76 -3.14
CA PHE A 229 -21.35 0.95 -3.67
C PHE A 229 -20.96 2.42 -3.89
N ALA A 230 -21.88 3.39 -3.80
CA ALA A 230 -21.56 4.81 -4.01
C ALA A 230 -20.62 5.37 -2.94
N GLU A 231 -20.73 4.88 -1.70
CA GLU A 231 -19.78 5.17 -0.62
C GLU A 231 -19.74 3.97 0.33
N PRO A 232 -18.79 3.02 0.21
CA PRO A 232 -18.43 2.27 1.39
C PRO A 232 -18.04 3.27 2.46
N ALA A 233 -18.36 2.97 3.72
CA ALA A 233 -17.68 3.60 4.84
C ALA A 233 -16.17 3.32 4.65
N CYS A 234 -15.50 4.24 3.99
CA CYS A 234 -14.13 4.05 3.56
C CYS A 234 -13.27 4.15 4.82
N TRP A 235 -12.69 3.03 5.20
CA TRP A 235 -11.79 2.94 6.34
C TRP A 235 -10.36 2.90 5.85
N LYS A 236 -9.53 3.76 6.45
CA LYS A 236 -8.09 3.70 6.28
C LYS A 236 -7.50 3.13 7.57
N MET A 237 -6.48 2.28 7.43
CA MET A 237 -5.83 1.65 8.58
C MET A 237 -4.87 2.65 9.24
N GLU A 238 -5.40 3.72 9.79
CA GLU A 238 -4.68 4.87 10.33
C GLU A 238 -5.19 5.22 11.73
N ASN A 239 -4.36 5.95 12.47
CA ASN A 239 -4.61 6.44 13.82
C ASN A 239 -4.95 5.28 14.79
N GLU A 240 -5.69 5.61 15.84
CA GLU A 240 -6.10 4.65 16.85
C GLU A 240 -7.28 3.81 16.35
N ILE A 241 -7.17 2.48 16.50
CA ILE A 241 -8.21 1.52 16.15
C ILE A 241 -8.51 0.63 17.36
N SER A 242 -9.76 0.66 17.82
CA SER A 242 -10.20 -0.21 18.92
C SER A 242 -10.44 -1.64 18.43
N VAL A 243 -10.01 -2.63 19.21
CA VAL A 243 -10.13 -4.05 18.87
C VAL A 243 -10.76 -4.78 20.05
N GLY A 244 -12.02 -5.18 19.90
CA GLY A 244 -12.65 -6.10 20.84
C GLY A 244 -12.30 -7.53 20.47
N VAL A 245 -11.59 -8.25 21.34
CA VAL A 245 -11.25 -9.66 21.10
C VAL A 245 -12.08 -10.54 22.01
N VAL A 246 -13.00 -11.30 21.42
CA VAL A 246 -14.00 -12.11 22.11
C VAL A 246 -13.65 -13.59 21.96
N PHE A 247 -13.06 -14.16 23.01
CA PHE A 247 -12.93 -15.61 23.14
C PHE A 247 -14.29 -16.20 23.50
N VAL A 248 -14.75 -17.17 22.71
CA VAL A 248 -16.05 -17.83 22.90
C VAL A 248 -15.81 -19.30 23.19
N GLU A 249 -16.22 -19.75 24.37
CA GLU A 249 -16.08 -21.13 24.83
C GLU A 249 -17.42 -21.68 25.31
N SER A 250 -17.53 -23.00 25.37
CA SER A 250 -18.73 -23.64 25.89
C SER A 250 -18.73 -23.72 27.41
N SER A 251 -19.88 -23.43 28.02
CA SER A 251 -20.14 -23.78 29.42
C SER A 251 -20.69 -25.20 29.59
N GLN A 252 -20.94 -25.93 28.50
CA GLN A 252 -21.48 -27.29 28.57
C GLN A 252 -20.39 -28.30 28.92
N GLN A 253 -20.78 -29.34 29.65
CA GLN A 253 -19.87 -30.45 29.94
C GLN A 253 -19.44 -31.13 28.64
N ASN A 254 -18.11 -31.22 28.41
CA ASN A 254 -17.50 -31.69 27.16
C ASN A 254 -17.76 -30.80 25.93
N GLY A 255 -18.19 -29.55 26.13
CA GLY A 255 -18.26 -28.58 25.05
C GLY A 255 -16.88 -28.07 24.60
N PRO A 256 -16.81 -27.42 23.43
CA PRO A 256 -15.56 -26.88 22.90
C PRO A 256 -15.02 -25.78 23.82
N THR A 257 -13.75 -25.90 24.23
CA THR A 257 -13.06 -24.96 25.13
C THR A 257 -11.59 -24.86 24.74
N PHE A 258 -10.91 -23.79 25.16
CA PHE A 258 -9.46 -23.65 25.05
C PHE A 258 -8.78 -23.95 26.38
N THR A 259 -7.63 -24.60 26.34
CA THR A 259 -6.72 -24.62 27.48
C THR A 259 -6.17 -23.21 27.75
N SER A 260 -5.69 -22.97 28.98
CA SER A 260 -5.03 -21.69 29.31
C SER A 260 -3.81 -21.40 28.43
N ASN A 261 -3.08 -22.45 28.02
CA ASN A 261 -1.91 -22.29 27.16
C ASN A 261 -2.28 -21.90 25.71
N GLU A 262 -3.32 -22.52 25.16
CA GLU A 262 -3.85 -22.15 23.83
C GLU A 262 -4.35 -20.72 23.84
N ARG A 263 -5.15 -20.35 24.85
CA ARG A 263 -5.66 -18.99 25.02
C ARG A 263 -4.54 -17.95 25.07
N ASN A 264 -3.51 -18.17 25.88
CA ASN A 264 -2.36 -17.27 25.98
C ASN A 264 -1.58 -17.19 24.65
N THR A 265 -1.45 -18.32 23.95
CA THR A 265 -0.80 -18.37 22.64
C THR A 265 -1.59 -17.56 21.62
N LEU A 266 -2.91 -17.78 21.52
CA LEU A 266 -3.82 -17.06 20.62
C LEU A 266 -3.81 -15.56 20.90
N GLN A 267 -3.94 -15.17 22.18
CA GLN A 267 -3.86 -13.77 22.61
C GLN A 267 -2.56 -13.13 22.12
N GLY A 268 -1.44 -13.82 22.33
CA GLY A 268 -0.13 -13.37 21.88
C GLY A 268 -0.03 -13.23 20.36
N ARG A 269 -0.46 -14.26 19.60
CA ARG A 269 -0.34 -14.25 18.14
C ARG A 269 -1.23 -13.20 17.49
N ILE A 270 -2.43 -12.95 18.01
CA ILE A 270 -3.27 -11.83 17.58
C ILE A 270 -2.53 -10.49 17.78
N VAL A 271 -1.92 -10.29 18.96
CA VAL A 271 -1.12 -9.09 19.23
C VAL A 271 0.09 -8.99 18.30
N ASP A 272 0.83 -10.07 18.06
CA ASP A 272 1.97 -10.07 17.14
C ASP A 272 1.58 -9.68 15.71
N GLY A 273 0.42 -10.15 15.23
CA GLY A 273 -0.09 -9.84 13.88
C GLY A 273 -0.44 -8.36 13.72
N LEU A 274 -1.19 -7.81 14.67
CA LEU A 274 -1.58 -6.40 14.64
C LEU A 274 -0.39 -5.47 14.93
N ASP A 275 0.48 -5.83 15.87
CA ASP A 275 1.72 -5.08 16.14
C ASP A 275 2.64 -5.08 14.92
N TRP A 276 2.67 -6.18 14.15
CA TRP A 276 3.38 -6.21 12.88
C TRP A 276 2.80 -5.20 11.89
N LEU A 277 1.48 -5.12 11.72
CA LEU A 277 0.84 -4.10 10.88
C LEU A 277 1.20 -2.67 11.32
N ALA A 278 1.14 -2.37 12.63
CA ALA A 278 1.55 -1.06 13.16
C ALA A 278 3.06 -0.79 12.95
N ALA A 279 3.90 -1.83 13.01
CA ALA A 279 5.31 -1.73 12.71
C ALA A 279 5.61 -1.52 11.21
N GLN A 280 4.74 -1.99 10.31
CA GLN A 280 4.85 -1.75 8.87
C GLN A 280 4.27 -0.40 8.44
N ALA A 281 3.31 0.14 9.19
CA ALA A 281 2.61 1.37 8.83
C ALA A 281 3.59 2.55 8.62
N PRO A 282 3.34 3.47 7.68
CA PRO A 282 4.10 4.71 7.61
C PRO A 282 3.96 5.49 8.91
N THR A 283 5.00 6.21 9.35
CA THR A 283 4.94 6.95 10.63
C THR A 283 3.79 7.95 10.68
N ALA A 284 3.47 8.60 9.56
CA ALA A 284 2.36 9.54 9.44
C ALA A 284 0.97 8.88 9.47
N ALA A 285 0.88 7.55 9.38
CA ALA A 285 -0.37 6.83 9.59
C ALA A 285 -0.78 6.81 11.06
N HIS A 286 0.16 6.99 12.00
CA HIS A 286 -0.09 6.93 13.45
C HIS A 286 -0.88 5.69 13.92
N LEU A 287 -0.76 4.56 13.20
CA LEU A 287 -1.54 3.35 13.48
C LEU A 287 -1.21 2.80 14.87
N THR A 288 -2.22 2.69 15.72
CA THR A 288 -2.12 2.12 17.08
C THR A 288 -3.36 1.28 17.39
N TRP A 289 -3.16 0.12 18.01
CA TRP A 289 -4.27 -0.76 18.42
C TRP A 289 -4.62 -0.58 19.90
N VAL A 290 -5.91 -0.61 20.22
CA VAL A 290 -6.40 -0.58 21.61
C VAL A 290 -7.25 -1.80 21.87
N TYR A 291 -6.80 -2.69 22.74
CA TYR A 291 -7.47 -3.94 22.99
C TYR A 291 -8.51 -3.86 24.11
N ASP A 292 -9.65 -4.50 23.87
CA ASP A 292 -10.56 -4.95 24.91
C ASP A 292 -10.69 -6.48 24.83
N TRP A 293 -10.29 -7.18 25.89
CA TRP A 293 -10.29 -8.65 25.93
C TRP A 293 -11.54 -9.16 26.65
N GLN A 294 -12.32 -9.99 25.97
CA GLN A 294 -13.55 -10.61 26.46
C GLN A 294 -13.37 -12.14 26.46
N PHE A 295 -13.62 -12.78 27.60
CA PHE A 295 -13.53 -14.23 27.76
C PHE A 295 -14.90 -14.77 28.15
N ILE A 296 -15.66 -15.23 27.16
CA ILE A 296 -17.08 -15.50 27.26
C ILE A 296 -17.34 -17.00 27.20
N THR A 297 -18.16 -17.49 28.13
CA THR A 297 -18.69 -18.86 28.10
C THR A 297 -20.19 -18.84 27.78
N ILE A 298 -20.63 -19.65 26.82
CA ILE A 298 -22.03 -19.73 26.41
C ILE A 298 -22.57 -21.16 26.55
N ASN A 299 -23.86 -21.26 26.87
CA ASN A 299 -24.58 -22.54 26.95
C ASN A 299 -25.27 -22.86 25.63
N VAL A 300 -24.47 -23.12 24.59
CA VAL A 300 -24.94 -23.47 23.25
C VAL A 300 -24.29 -24.78 22.82
N ALA A 301 -25.08 -25.65 22.20
CA ALA A 301 -24.60 -26.93 21.65
C ALA A 301 -23.67 -26.69 20.47
N ASP A 302 -22.53 -27.39 20.47
CA ASP A 302 -21.56 -27.33 19.39
C ASP A 302 -22.11 -27.96 18.10
N ASN A 303 -21.65 -27.45 16.95
CA ASN A 303 -22.03 -27.93 15.62
C ASN A 303 -23.56 -27.93 15.36
N ALA A 304 -24.34 -27.11 16.08
CA ALA A 304 -25.77 -26.97 15.83
C ALA A 304 -26.06 -26.49 14.40
N ASN A 305 -25.17 -25.64 13.86
CA ASN A 305 -25.13 -25.27 12.45
C ASN A 305 -23.71 -24.81 12.06
N PRO A 306 -22.78 -25.72 11.73
CA PRO A 306 -21.40 -25.35 11.45
C PRO A 306 -21.26 -24.43 10.22
N ALA A 307 -22.31 -24.32 9.40
CA ALA A 307 -22.38 -23.41 8.25
C ALA A 307 -22.54 -21.94 8.64
N ASN A 308 -22.97 -21.63 9.86
CA ASN A 308 -23.36 -20.27 10.22
C ASN A 308 -22.84 -19.91 11.62
N GLU A 309 -22.08 -18.83 11.75
CA GLU A 309 -21.52 -18.42 13.04
C GLU A 309 -22.55 -17.89 14.04
N ASN A 310 -23.74 -17.50 13.56
CA ASN A 310 -24.75 -16.82 14.37
C ASN A 310 -25.18 -17.63 15.62
N TYR A 311 -25.21 -18.97 15.54
CA TYR A 311 -25.67 -19.81 16.65
C TYR A 311 -24.81 -19.65 17.91
N TRP A 312 -23.50 -19.41 17.76
CA TRP A 312 -22.61 -19.14 18.90
C TRP A 312 -22.31 -17.65 19.06
N ARG A 313 -22.12 -16.91 17.95
CA ARG A 313 -21.75 -15.48 17.98
C ARG A 313 -22.81 -14.64 18.69
N ASP A 314 -24.08 -14.84 18.35
CA ASP A 314 -25.16 -14.01 18.87
C ASP A 314 -25.34 -14.23 20.38
N ALA A 315 -25.19 -15.48 20.84
CA ALA A 315 -25.17 -15.78 22.27
C ALA A 315 -23.95 -15.15 22.97
N ALA A 316 -22.78 -15.17 22.32
CA ALA A 316 -21.55 -14.64 22.88
C ALA A 316 -21.57 -13.11 23.01
N ILE A 317 -22.01 -12.39 21.98
CA ILE A 317 -22.11 -10.93 22.02
C ILE A 317 -23.10 -10.46 23.09
N GLY A 318 -24.17 -11.23 23.33
CA GLY A 318 -25.12 -10.99 24.43
C GLY A 318 -24.52 -11.09 25.84
N GLN A 319 -23.32 -11.67 25.99
CA GLN A 319 -22.59 -11.78 27.25
C GLN A 319 -21.41 -10.81 27.34
N VAL A 320 -21.06 -10.12 26.25
CA VAL A 320 -19.97 -9.13 26.26
C VAL A 320 -20.34 -7.99 27.21
N ASN A 321 -19.39 -7.60 28.05
CA ASN A 321 -19.52 -6.45 28.93
C ASN A 321 -18.38 -5.47 28.66
N TYR A 322 -18.73 -4.27 28.25
CA TYR A 322 -17.76 -3.20 28.04
C TYR A 322 -18.18 -1.96 28.82
N GLN A 323 -17.36 -1.57 29.80
CA GLN A 323 -17.63 -0.43 30.68
C GLN A 323 -19.03 -0.49 31.35
N GLY A 324 -19.50 -1.70 31.69
CA GLY A 324 -20.81 -1.92 32.29
C GLY A 324 -21.97 -2.02 31.28
N SER A 325 -21.77 -1.70 30.01
CA SER A 325 -22.75 -1.91 28.94
C SER A 325 -22.81 -3.37 28.51
N THR A 326 -24.01 -3.85 28.19
CA THR A 326 -24.28 -5.17 27.60
C THR A 326 -25.00 -5.02 26.27
N TYR A 327 -24.86 -6.01 25.38
CA TYR A 327 -25.31 -5.91 24.00
C TYR A 327 -26.45 -6.87 23.68
N THR A 328 -27.22 -6.57 22.64
CA THR A 328 -28.28 -7.48 22.19
C THR A 328 -27.67 -8.72 21.53
N ALA A 329 -28.26 -9.90 21.79
CA ALA A 329 -27.78 -11.18 21.29
C ALA A 329 -28.15 -11.39 19.81
N ASN A 330 -27.59 -10.58 18.92
CA ASN A 330 -27.78 -10.59 17.48
C ASN A 330 -26.64 -9.81 16.79
N TRP A 331 -26.68 -9.70 15.46
CA TRP A 331 -25.69 -8.97 14.67
C TRP A 331 -25.54 -7.48 15.06
N ASN A 332 -26.63 -6.79 15.38
CA ASN A 332 -26.57 -5.37 15.75
C ASN A 332 -25.75 -5.16 17.03
N GLY A 333 -25.78 -6.11 17.97
CA GLY A 333 -24.95 -6.06 19.17
C GLY A 333 -23.45 -6.00 18.89
N VAL A 334 -22.99 -6.57 17.77
CA VAL A 334 -21.58 -6.47 17.34
C VAL A 334 -21.25 -5.04 16.93
N GLY A 335 -22.15 -4.39 16.17
CA GLY A 335 -22.03 -2.98 15.78
C GLY A 335 -22.07 -2.03 16.97
N ASP A 336 -22.99 -2.25 17.92
CA ASP A 336 -23.13 -1.44 19.14
C ASP A 336 -21.87 -1.52 20.01
N TYR A 337 -21.33 -2.72 20.24
CA TYR A 337 -20.08 -2.93 20.98
C TYR A 337 -18.90 -2.21 20.32
N ARG A 338 -18.79 -2.31 19.00
CA ARG A 338 -17.78 -1.60 18.23
C ARG A 338 -17.89 -0.09 18.38
N GLU A 339 -19.09 0.46 18.26
CA GLU A 339 -19.30 1.91 18.35
C GLU A 339 -19.02 2.46 19.75
N ASP A 340 -19.36 1.72 20.81
CA ASP A 340 -19.02 2.08 22.18
C ASP A 340 -17.50 2.13 22.38
N MET A 341 -16.76 1.10 21.93
CA MET A 341 -15.30 1.10 21.98
C MET A 341 -14.68 2.24 21.18
N ARG A 342 -15.24 2.55 20.01
CA ARG A 342 -14.74 3.63 19.15
C ARG A 342 -14.90 5.00 19.81
N ARG A 343 -16.09 5.27 20.36
CA ARG A 343 -16.43 6.54 21.02
C ARG A 343 -15.64 6.75 22.31
N HIS A 344 -15.54 5.70 23.13
CA HIS A 344 -14.81 5.77 24.40
C HIS A 344 -13.32 6.06 24.20
N ASN A 345 -12.68 5.34 23.28
CA ASN A 345 -11.25 5.51 23.02
C ASN A 345 -10.93 6.71 22.12
N ASN A 346 -11.95 7.33 21.49
CA ASN A 346 -11.77 8.31 20.42
C ASN A 346 -10.98 7.73 19.23
N SER A 347 -11.22 6.46 18.93
CA SER A 347 -10.60 5.75 17.82
C SER A 347 -11.20 6.18 16.48
N SER A 348 -10.39 6.17 15.42
CA SER A 348 -10.88 6.38 14.05
C SER A 348 -11.84 5.27 13.64
N HIS A 349 -11.50 4.02 13.99
CA HIS A 349 -12.30 2.84 13.68
C HIS A 349 -12.34 1.88 14.87
N SER A 350 -13.20 0.87 14.78
CA SER A 350 -13.23 -0.23 15.72
C SER A 350 -13.63 -1.53 15.04
N ILE A 351 -13.04 -2.63 15.46
CA ILE A 351 -13.28 -3.97 14.92
C ILE A 351 -13.50 -4.98 16.04
N VAL A 352 -14.11 -6.11 15.72
CA VAL A 352 -14.24 -7.25 16.65
C VAL A 352 -13.56 -8.47 16.05
N ILE A 353 -12.73 -9.14 16.84
CA ILE A 353 -12.14 -10.43 16.50
C ILE A 353 -12.77 -11.48 17.41
N PHE A 354 -13.50 -12.43 16.84
CA PHE A 354 -13.98 -13.58 17.58
C PHE A 354 -12.99 -14.73 17.49
N VAL A 355 -12.71 -15.38 18.61
CA VAL A 355 -11.82 -16.54 18.69
C VAL A 355 -12.59 -17.70 19.30
N THR A 356 -12.73 -18.82 18.60
CA THR A 356 -13.66 -19.87 19.03
C THR A 356 -13.18 -21.29 18.72
N PRO A 357 -13.40 -22.27 19.61
CA PRO A 357 -13.25 -23.69 19.31
C PRO A 357 -14.57 -24.31 18.83
N TYR A 358 -15.66 -23.53 18.74
CA TYR A 358 -16.93 -23.99 18.20
C TYR A 358 -16.81 -24.38 16.72
N GLY A 359 -17.57 -25.40 16.33
CA GLY A 359 -17.69 -25.85 14.97
C GLY A 359 -18.05 -24.72 14.02
N ASN A 360 -17.18 -24.52 13.04
CA ASN A 360 -17.31 -23.50 12.00
C ASN A 360 -16.92 -24.08 10.64
N THR A 361 -17.39 -23.47 9.56
CA THR A 361 -17.08 -23.94 8.20
C THR A 361 -15.66 -23.58 7.78
N TRP A 362 -15.17 -22.44 8.27
CA TRP A 362 -13.88 -21.90 7.90
C TRP A 362 -13.09 -21.55 9.16
N HIS A 363 -11.77 -21.63 9.02
CA HIS A 363 -10.84 -21.34 10.10
C HIS A 363 -10.62 -19.84 10.30
N ALA A 364 -10.64 -19.04 9.23
CA ALA A 364 -10.71 -17.60 9.33
C ALA A 364 -11.48 -16.97 8.15
N TYR A 365 -11.98 -15.77 8.41
CA TYR A 365 -12.61 -14.87 7.43
C TYR A 365 -12.94 -13.51 8.08
N ALA A 366 -13.06 -12.49 7.24
CA ALA A 366 -13.38 -11.12 7.62
C ALA A 366 -14.50 -10.50 6.76
N GLY A 367 -15.36 -9.71 7.43
CA GLY A 367 -16.46 -8.98 6.81
C GLY A 367 -17.28 -8.23 7.88
N GLY A 368 -18.01 -7.18 7.50
CA GLY A 368 -18.89 -6.48 8.45
C GLY A 368 -18.15 -5.89 9.66
N SER A 369 -16.89 -5.49 9.47
CA SER A 369 -15.98 -5.03 10.54
C SER A 369 -15.68 -6.06 11.64
N ARG A 370 -15.85 -7.34 11.33
CA ARG A 370 -15.54 -8.49 12.17
C ARG A 370 -14.51 -9.37 11.50
N VAL A 371 -13.59 -9.91 12.30
CA VAL A 371 -12.80 -11.11 11.98
C VAL A 371 -13.29 -12.27 12.83
N THR A 372 -13.26 -13.48 12.29
CA THR A 372 -13.36 -14.70 13.09
C THR A 372 -12.19 -15.62 12.86
N LEU A 373 -11.70 -16.17 13.96
CA LEU A 373 -10.64 -17.16 14.04
C LEU A 373 -11.22 -18.38 14.75
N ALA A 374 -11.47 -19.45 14.01
CA ALA A 374 -12.03 -20.69 14.53
C ALA A 374 -10.99 -21.81 14.48
N ASP A 375 -10.98 -22.66 15.51
CA ASP A 375 -10.17 -23.88 15.55
C ASP A 375 -10.75 -24.98 14.66
N HIS A 376 -10.85 -24.68 13.36
CA HIS A 376 -11.28 -25.60 12.32
C HIS A 376 -10.05 -26.22 11.64
N ASN A 377 -10.00 -27.55 11.58
CA ASN A 377 -8.91 -28.32 10.96
C ASN A 377 -7.50 -27.85 11.37
N ASN A 378 -7.27 -27.63 12.67
CA ASN A 378 -6.00 -27.07 13.16
C ASN A 378 -5.67 -25.74 12.46
N TRP A 379 -6.61 -24.80 12.54
CA TRP A 379 -6.50 -23.46 11.93
C TRP A 379 -6.22 -23.52 10.42
N GLY A 380 -7.07 -24.25 9.69
CA GLY A 380 -6.95 -24.43 8.24
C GLY A 380 -5.73 -25.26 7.80
N GLY A 381 -5.19 -26.05 8.73
CA GLY A 381 -3.96 -26.82 8.59
C GLY A 381 -2.70 -26.05 8.94
N TRP A 382 -2.77 -24.74 9.21
CA TRP A 382 -1.61 -23.86 9.48
C TRP A 382 -1.16 -23.87 10.94
N GLY A 383 -1.97 -24.41 11.83
CA GLY A 383 -1.69 -24.46 13.24
C GLY A 383 -1.74 -23.10 13.94
N ILE A 384 -1.81 -23.19 15.25
CA ILE A 384 -1.95 -22.05 16.16
C ILE A 384 -0.79 -21.04 16.03
N ASN A 385 0.38 -21.48 15.57
CA ASN A 385 1.57 -20.64 15.42
C ASN A 385 1.43 -19.61 14.28
N ALA A 386 0.60 -19.87 13.26
CA ALA A 386 0.40 -18.98 12.13
C ALA A 386 -0.67 -17.89 12.34
N ILE A 387 -1.33 -17.88 13.51
CA ILE A 387 -2.47 -17.00 13.79
C ILE A 387 -2.14 -15.52 13.68
N ASN A 388 -0.89 -15.11 13.91
CA ASN A 388 -0.46 -13.73 13.71
C ASN A 388 -0.62 -13.28 12.26
N MET A 389 -0.25 -14.13 11.30
CA MET A 389 -0.32 -13.79 9.88
C MET A 389 -1.75 -13.84 9.38
N ILE A 390 -2.51 -14.86 9.80
CA ILE A 390 -3.94 -14.99 9.51
C ILE A 390 -4.69 -13.76 10.04
N THR A 391 -4.43 -13.37 11.30
CA THR A 391 -5.04 -12.16 11.88
C THR A 391 -4.70 -10.91 11.08
N ALA A 392 -3.43 -10.73 10.68
CA ALA A 392 -3.02 -9.57 9.91
C ALA A 392 -3.69 -9.53 8.53
N HIS A 393 -3.81 -10.68 7.86
CA HIS A 393 -4.52 -10.84 6.59
C HIS A 393 -6.00 -10.47 6.72
N GLU A 394 -6.70 -11.10 7.66
CA GLU A 394 -8.13 -10.86 7.89
C GLU A 394 -8.43 -9.41 8.28
N VAL A 395 -7.53 -8.78 9.04
CA VAL A 395 -7.73 -7.37 9.39
C VAL A 395 -7.51 -6.46 8.18
N CYS A 396 -6.59 -6.76 7.26
CA CYS A 396 -6.43 -5.98 6.02
C CYS A 396 -7.73 -5.93 5.19
N HIS A 397 -8.48 -7.02 5.14
CA HIS A 397 -9.79 -7.07 4.49
C HIS A 397 -10.81 -6.08 5.06
N LEU A 398 -10.78 -5.82 6.37
CA LEU A 398 -11.68 -4.83 7.00
C LEU A 398 -11.38 -3.38 6.56
N PHE A 399 -10.21 -3.14 5.97
CA PHE A 399 -9.83 -1.86 5.35
C PHE A 399 -9.87 -1.91 3.83
N GLY A 400 -10.55 -2.92 3.28
CA GLY A 400 -10.81 -3.07 1.86
C GLY A 400 -9.66 -3.62 1.04
N ALA A 401 -8.65 -4.24 1.64
CA ALA A 401 -7.69 -5.03 0.87
C ALA A 401 -8.37 -6.26 0.25
N ALA A 402 -7.99 -6.60 -0.97
CA ALA A 402 -8.47 -7.80 -1.63
C ALA A 402 -7.50 -8.97 -1.50
N ASP A 403 -8.03 -10.18 -1.59
CA ASP A 403 -7.20 -11.37 -1.74
C ASP A 403 -6.34 -11.27 -3.00
N GLU A 404 -5.07 -11.64 -2.91
CA GLU A 404 -4.14 -11.66 -4.03
C GLU A 404 -3.86 -13.09 -4.52
N TYR A 405 -4.21 -14.13 -3.76
CA TYR A 405 -3.98 -15.53 -4.14
C TYR A 405 -5.13 -16.12 -5.00
N THR A 406 -4.84 -17.24 -5.69
CA THR A 406 -5.83 -18.02 -6.45
C THR A 406 -6.10 -19.36 -5.80
N GLY A 407 -7.35 -19.85 -5.81
CA GLY A 407 -7.76 -21.13 -5.20
C GLY A 407 -9.12 -21.62 -5.72
N SER A 408 -9.63 -22.75 -5.20
CA SER A 408 -10.91 -23.32 -5.68
C SER A 408 -12.18 -22.60 -5.18
N GLY A 409 -12.08 -21.62 -4.27
CA GLY A 409 -13.13 -20.62 -3.96
C GLY A 409 -13.00 -19.31 -4.77
N THR A 410 -11.93 -19.19 -5.55
CA THR A 410 -11.52 -18.06 -6.43
C THR A 410 -11.40 -16.67 -5.77
N PRO A 411 -10.55 -16.55 -4.73
CA PRO A 411 -10.30 -15.32 -3.98
C PRO A 411 -9.91 -14.13 -4.88
N CYS A 412 -8.92 -14.32 -5.77
CA CYS A 412 -8.64 -13.34 -6.82
C CYS A 412 -8.94 -13.81 -8.25
N SER A 413 -9.63 -12.96 -9.02
CA SER A 413 -10.08 -13.24 -10.39
C SER A 413 -9.56 -12.22 -11.42
N THR A 414 -9.21 -10.99 -11.02
CA THR A 414 -8.86 -9.90 -11.95
C THR A 414 -7.91 -8.86 -11.32
N CYS A 415 -7.04 -8.27 -12.15
CA CYS A 415 -6.10 -7.20 -11.76
C CYS A 415 -6.68 -5.78 -11.95
N THR A 416 -8.00 -5.69 -12.09
CA THR A 416 -8.69 -4.44 -12.43
C THR A 416 -9.88 -4.14 -11.52
N SER A 417 -10.20 -5.01 -10.57
CA SER A 417 -11.12 -4.64 -9.50
C SER A 417 -10.40 -3.65 -8.59
N ASN A 418 -11.11 -2.61 -8.19
CA ASN A 418 -10.60 -1.52 -7.37
C ASN A 418 -11.03 -1.74 -5.93
N HIS A 419 -10.14 -1.39 -5.00
CA HIS A 419 -10.25 -1.80 -3.62
C HIS A 419 -9.84 -0.68 -2.67
N GLY A 420 -10.43 -0.72 -1.48
CA GLY A 420 -10.21 0.28 -0.44
C GLY A 420 -10.66 1.70 -0.78
N CYS A 421 -10.37 2.62 0.14
CA CYS A 421 -10.69 4.04 0.03
C CYS A 421 -10.15 4.69 -1.25
N TYR A 422 -8.94 4.32 -1.64
CA TYR A 422 -8.26 4.90 -2.78
C TYR A 422 -8.52 4.14 -4.08
N GLN A 423 -9.50 3.22 -4.11
CA GLN A 423 -9.90 2.53 -5.35
C GLN A 423 -8.70 1.97 -6.12
N ILE A 424 -7.73 1.43 -5.38
CA ILE A 424 -6.48 0.93 -5.93
C ILE A 424 -6.73 -0.44 -6.57
N PRO A 425 -6.27 -0.68 -7.80
CA PRO A 425 -6.48 -1.97 -8.44
C PRO A 425 -5.79 -3.08 -7.67
N ASN A 426 -6.34 -4.30 -7.71
CA ASN A 426 -5.64 -5.49 -7.23
C ASN A 426 -4.57 -5.97 -8.24
N GLY A 427 -3.56 -5.15 -8.49
CA GLY A 427 -2.55 -5.44 -9.51
C GLY A 427 -1.62 -6.61 -9.17
N ASN A 428 -1.58 -7.06 -7.90
CA ASN A 428 -0.83 -8.24 -7.47
C ASN A 428 -1.65 -9.55 -7.48
N CYS A 429 -2.85 -9.53 -8.04
CA CYS A 429 -3.69 -10.70 -8.18
C CYS A 429 -2.99 -11.84 -8.94
N GLY A 430 -2.84 -13.01 -8.31
CA GLY A 430 -2.16 -14.18 -8.87
C GLY A 430 -2.82 -14.78 -10.12
N SER A 431 -4.03 -14.32 -10.51
CA SER A 431 -4.65 -14.71 -11.78
C SER A 431 -4.07 -13.98 -13.00
N CYS A 432 -3.36 -12.86 -12.80
CA CYS A 432 -2.95 -11.97 -13.88
C CYS A 432 -1.64 -11.19 -13.63
N ALA A 433 -1.18 -11.07 -12.39
CA ALA A 433 0.14 -10.51 -12.06
C ALA A 433 1.24 -11.44 -12.57
N GLN A 434 2.28 -10.87 -13.17
CA GLN A 434 3.41 -11.59 -13.78
C GLN A 434 4.70 -10.75 -13.64
N PRO A 435 5.64 -11.12 -12.75
CA PRO A 435 5.47 -12.08 -11.66
C PRO A 435 4.48 -11.54 -10.62
N GLN A 436 3.95 -12.45 -9.82
CA GLN A 436 3.23 -12.10 -8.60
C GLN A 436 4.24 -11.79 -7.49
N GLN A 437 3.96 -10.77 -6.69
CA GLN A 437 4.77 -10.39 -5.54
C GLN A 437 4.32 -11.13 -4.28
N LYS A 438 5.28 -11.46 -3.41
CA LYS A 438 4.96 -11.90 -2.05
C LYS A 438 4.27 -10.77 -1.29
N CYS A 439 3.12 -11.07 -0.71
CA CYS A 439 2.33 -10.14 0.06
C CYS A 439 1.51 -10.87 1.13
N ILE A 440 1.11 -10.19 2.20
CA ILE A 440 0.25 -10.76 3.24
C ILE A 440 -1.08 -11.23 2.63
N MET A 441 -1.58 -10.50 1.63
CA MET A 441 -2.79 -10.84 0.88
C MET A 441 -2.55 -11.93 -0.17
N ASP A 442 -1.30 -12.32 -0.44
CA ASP A 442 -0.95 -13.52 -1.22
C ASP A 442 -0.61 -14.66 -0.24
N ALA A 443 -1.64 -15.20 0.41
CA ALA A 443 -1.53 -16.37 1.26
C ALA A 443 -0.52 -16.22 2.42
N ASN A 444 -0.61 -15.13 3.19
CA ASN A 444 0.15 -14.93 4.43
C ASN A 444 1.67 -14.96 4.24
N HIS A 445 2.20 -14.15 3.32
CA HIS A 445 3.62 -13.80 3.37
C HIS A 445 3.86 -12.63 4.34
N ASP A 446 5.02 -12.60 4.97
CA ASP A 446 5.46 -11.60 5.95
C ASP A 446 5.89 -10.27 5.31
N ARG A 447 5.11 -9.78 4.34
CA ARG A 447 5.39 -8.55 3.59
C ARG A 447 4.09 -7.83 3.20
N LEU A 448 4.07 -6.50 3.30
CA LEU A 448 3.03 -5.67 2.67
C LEU A 448 3.54 -5.14 1.33
N CYS A 449 2.99 -5.67 0.23
CA CYS A 449 3.20 -5.16 -1.11
C CYS A 449 2.51 -3.81 -1.32
N ALA A 450 2.96 -3.04 -2.32
CA ALA A 450 2.45 -1.69 -2.56
C ALA A 450 0.94 -1.65 -2.80
N TYR A 451 0.38 -2.62 -3.54
CA TYR A 451 -1.06 -2.67 -3.81
C TYR A 451 -1.86 -2.78 -2.51
N THR A 452 -1.52 -3.72 -1.63
CA THR A 452 -2.17 -3.84 -0.33
C THR A 452 -2.00 -2.56 0.51
N GLN A 453 -0.81 -1.94 0.53
CA GLN A 453 -0.61 -0.64 1.22
C GLN A 453 -1.54 0.46 0.69
N GLY A 454 -1.72 0.54 -0.63
CA GLY A 454 -2.64 1.48 -1.26
C GLY A 454 -4.10 1.19 -0.94
N GLN A 455 -4.49 -0.09 -0.91
CA GLN A 455 -5.85 -0.52 -0.60
C GLN A 455 -6.24 -0.23 0.86
N ILE A 456 -5.36 -0.52 1.82
CA ILE A 456 -5.63 -0.21 3.26
C ILE A 456 -5.50 1.28 3.59
N GLY A 457 -5.20 2.13 2.60
CA GLY A 457 -5.29 3.58 2.70
C GLY A 457 -4.01 4.32 3.06
N TRP A 458 -2.83 3.69 2.96
CA TRP A 458 -1.55 4.34 3.33
C TRP A 458 -0.91 5.18 2.21
N ALA A 459 -1.29 4.95 0.96
CA ALA A 459 -0.70 5.61 -0.21
C ALA A 459 -1.59 6.75 -0.73
N ASP A 460 -1.28 8.00 -0.37
CA ASP A 460 -2.00 9.18 -0.89
C ASP A 460 -1.60 9.53 -2.34
N LEU A 461 -0.47 9.00 -2.80
CA LEU A 461 -0.08 8.90 -4.21
C LEU A 461 0.26 7.44 -4.52
N PHE A 462 -0.45 6.83 -5.47
CA PHE A 462 -0.17 5.49 -5.95
C PHE A 462 0.24 5.53 -7.41
N VAL A 463 1.30 4.82 -7.76
CA VAL A 463 1.82 4.76 -9.14
C VAL A 463 1.82 3.31 -9.58
N GLU A 464 1.33 3.04 -10.78
CA GLU A 464 1.48 1.73 -11.42
C GLU A 464 2.20 1.91 -12.76
N VAL A 465 3.25 1.12 -12.99
CA VAL A 465 3.95 1.06 -14.28
C VAL A 465 3.85 -0.33 -14.85
N THR A 466 3.84 -0.43 -16.18
CA THR A 466 3.92 -1.70 -16.89
C THR A 466 5.14 -1.72 -17.78
N THR A 467 6.01 -2.71 -17.58
CA THR A 467 7.11 -3.03 -18.49
C THR A 467 6.59 -3.82 -19.69
N GLY A 468 7.04 -3.47 -20.89
CA GLY A 468 6.57 -4.17 -22.09
C GLY A 468 7.10 -5.60 -22.23
N ASN A 469 6.54 -6.29 -23.22
CA ASN A 469 6.89 -7.66 -23.54
C ASN A 469 7.86 -7.74 -24.72
N VAL A 470 9.00 -7.07 -24.61
CA VAL A 470 10.09 -7.16 -25.58
C VAL A 470 11.32 -7.74 -24.89
N ASP A 471 12.25 -8.29 -25.66
CA ASP A 471 13.48 -8.84 -25.08
C ASP A 471 14.29 -7.71 -24.44
N TRP A 472 14.90 -7.98 -23.29
CA TRP A 472 15.67 -7.00 -22.50
C TRP A 472 14.87 -5.81 -21.98
N ALA A 473 13.54 -5.94 -21.88
CA ALA A 473 12.68 -4.84 -21.47
C ALA A 473 12.82 -4.41 -20.00
N GLY A 474 13.40 -5.24 -19.13
CA GLY A 474 13.47 -5.01 -17.67
C GLY A 474 14.60 -4.08 -17.25
N THR A 475 14.63 -3.66 -15.98
CA THR A 475 15.71 -2.84 -15.43
C THR A 475 15.79 -2.95 -13.91
N ASP A 476 17.02 -3.04 -13.39
CA ASP A 476 17.35 -2.96 -11.95
C ASP A 476 17.71 -1.52 -11.51
N ASP A 477 17.61 -0.54 -12.41
CA ASP A 477 18.09 0.82 -12.17
C ASP A 477 17.29 1.59 -11.12
N ASP A 478 17.83 2.71 -10.66
CA ASP A 478 17.03 3.65 -9.89
C ASP A 478 16.01 4.34 -10.81
N VAL A 479 14.73 4.30 -10.44
CA VAL A 479 13.64 4.92 -11.22
C VAL A 479 12.97 6.03 -10.41
N TRP A 480 12.62 7.13 -11.08
CA TRP A 480 11.95 8.26 -10.47
C TRP A 480 10.68 8.66 -11.21
N LEU A 481 9.70 9.06 -10.42
CA LEU A 481 8.52 9.81 -10.84
C LEU A 481 8.76 11.30 -10.62
N ASP A 482 8.55 12.11 -11.65
CA ASP A 482 8.56 13.56 -11.57
C ASP A 482 7.15 14.12 -11.78
N ILE A 483 6.64 14.89 -10.81
CA ILE A 483 5.31 15.52 -10.87
C ILE A 483 5.36 17.05 -10.80
N GLY A 484 5.93 17.66 -11.83
CA GLY A 484 6.16 19.10 -11.87
C GLY A 484 7.34 19.50 -10.99
N ASP A 485 7.06 19.91 -9.76
CA ASP A 485 8.05 20.46 -8.83
C ASP A 485 8.64 19.42 -7.87
N ARG A 486 8.07 18.21 -7.83
CA ARG A 486 8.48 17.16 -6.92
C ARG A 486 8.96 15.93 -7.67
N THR A 487 9.85 15.19 -7.03
CA THR A 487 10.43 13.94 -7.52
C THR A 487 10.25 12.87 -6.45
N PHE A 488 9.84 11.68 -6.85
CA PHE A 488 9.69 10.52 -5.99
C PHE A 488 10.50 9.37 -6.54
N PHE A 489 11.22 8.68 -5.66
CA PHE A 489 11.88 7.44 -6.01
C PHE A 489 10.83 6.33 -6.07
N LEU A 490 10.83 5.55 -7.15
CA LEU A 490 9.96 4.41 -7.36
C LEU A 490 10.77 3.15 -7.12
N ASP A 491 10.60 2.56 -5.94
CA ASP A 491 11.26 1.32 -5.56
C ASP A 491 10.36 0.51 -4.65
N THR A 492 10.39 -0.81 -4.84
CA THR A 492 9.77 -1.78 -3.93
C THR A 492 10.86 -2.63 -3.29
N SER A 493 11.48 -2.09 -2.24
CA SER A 493 12.57 -2.75 -1.51
C SER A 493 12.32 -4.25 -1.27
N ASN A 494 13.30 -5.09 -1.61
CA ASN A 494 13.23 -6.56 -1.52
C ASN A 494 12.26 -7.23 -2.51
N HIS A 495 11.98 -6.57 -3.64
CA HIS A 495 11.34 -7.15 -4.80
C HIS A 495 12.22 -6.93 -6.04
N ASP A 496 12.22 -7.93 -6.91
CA ASP A 496 12.76 -7.82 -8.26
C ASP A 496 11.66 -7.21 -9.13
N ASP A 497 11.70 -5.89 -9.29
CA ASP A 497 10.67 -5.08 -9.91
C ASP A 497 11.01 -4.71 -11.36
N ARG A 498 10.04 -4.17 -12.11
CA ARG A 498 10.24 -3.66 -13.48
C ARG A 498 10.75 -4.66 -14.52
N GLU A 499 10.79 -5.96 -14.23
CA GLU A 499 11.10 -7.03 -15.19
C GLU A 499 10.15 -7.08 -16.40
N ARG A 500 10.56 -7.81 -17.44
CA ARG A 500 9.79 -7.98 -18.67
C ARG A 500 8.37 -8.51 -18.35
N ARG A 501 7.34 -7.79 -18.84
CA ARG A 501 5.89 -8.00 -18.60
C ARG A 501 5.39 -7.59 -17.21
N ASN A 502 6.26 -7.09 -16.33
CA ASN A 502 5.86 -6.71 -14.99
C ASN A 502 4.84 -5.60 -14.98
N ARG A 503 3.89 -5.72 -14.05
CA ARG A 503 2.99 -4.65 -13.64
C ARG A 503 3.31 -4.32 -12.18
N GLU A 504 4.03 -3.24 -11.98
CA GLU A 504 4.54 -2.84 -10.68
C GLU A 504 3.71 -1.71 -10.08
N GLY A 505 3.42 -1.82 -8.79
CA GLY A 505 2.77 -0.78 -8.01
C GLY A 505 3.75 -0.14 -7.03
N TYR A 506 3.64 1.16 -6.82
CA TYR A 506 4.42 1.91 -5.84
C TYR A 506 3.49 2.72 -4.95
N ALA A 507 3.54 2.43 -3.65
CA ALA A 507 2.78 3.12 -2.61
C ALA A 507 3.64 4.28 -2.07
N LEU A 508 3.36 5.49 -2.52
CA LEU A 508 4.02 6.70 -2.02
C LEU A 508 3.14 7.29 -0.92
N ASN A 509 3.63 7.17 0.31
CA ASN A 509 2.81 7.37 1.50
C ASN A 509 2.96 8.81 2.03
N TYR A 510 1.84 9.46 2.37
CA TYR A 510 1.77 10.80 2.98
C TYR A 510 2.61 11.86 2.27
N THR A 511 2.60 11.83 0.95
CA THR A 511 3.29 12.80 0.09
C THR A 511 2.72 14.22 0.23
N GLY A 512 1.48 14.35 0.69
CA GLY A 512 0.77 15.61 0.81
C GLY A 512 0.34 16.19 -0.54
N ILE A 513 0.51 15.42 -1.63
CA ILE A 513 0.17 15.87 -2.98
C ILE A 513 -1.34 15.99 -3.14
N THR A 514 -1.73 17.08 -3.78
CA THR A 514 -3.06 17.29 -4.31
C THR A 514 -3.06 17.14 -5.83
N LYS A 515 -4.24 16.88 -6.41
CA LYS A 515 -4.40 16.79 -7.87
C LYS A 515 -3.86 18.03 -8.60
N ASN A 516 -4.05 19.23 -8.04
CA ASN A 516 -3.58 20.48 -8.64
C ASN A 516 -2.05 20.61 -8.66
N GLU A 517 -1.34 19.89 -7.79
CA GLU A 517 0.12 19.84 -7.78
C GLU A 517 0.69 18.87 -8.82
N VAL A 518 -0.12 17.95 -9.37
CA VAL A 518 0.25 17.13 -10.52
C VAL A 518 0.19 17.99 -11.77
N LYS A 519 1.20 18.84 -11.94
CA LYS A 519 1.30 19.80 -13.06
C LYS A 519 1.74 19.13 -14.37
N ARG A 520 2.50 18.05 -14.26
CA ARG A 520 2.99 17.17 -15.32
C ARG A 520 3.35 15.82 -14.70
N VAL A 521 3.56 14.79 -15.51
CA VAL A 521 4.04 13.48 -15.06
C VAL A 521 5.21 13.08 -15.95
N GLY A 522 6.34 12.71 -15.34
CA GLY A 522 7.49 12.15 -16.03
C GLY A 522 8.01 10.92 -15.30
N ILE A 523 8.57 9.98 -16.06
CA ILE A 523 9.25 8.81 -15.53
C ILE A 523 10.63 8.76 -16.18
N ARG A 524 11.66 8.58 -15.35
CA ARG A 524 13.05 8.46 -15.77
C ARG A 524 13.78 7.43 -14.94
N LYS A 525 14.90 6.94 -15.46
CA LYS A 525 15.79 6.00 -14.77
C LYS A 525 17.19 6.58 -14.62
N SER A 526 18.08 5.91 -13.89
CA SER A 526 19.49 6.28 -13.80
C SER A 526 20.24 5.92 -15.10
N SER A 527 21.31 6.65 -15.40
CA SER A 527 22.20 6.31 -16.52
C SER A 527 23.12 5.14 -16.18
N ASP A 528 23.25 4.22 -17.12
CA ASP A 528 24.00 2.96 -17.01
C ASP A 528 24.61 2.50 -18.34
N GLY A 529 24.51 3.30 -19.41
CA GLY A 529 25.17 3.10 -20.70
C GLY A 529 24.40 2.22 -21.69
N PHE A 530 25.08 1.84 -22.78
CA PHE A 530 24.47 1.33 -24.03
C PHE A 530 23.61 0.05 -23.93
N LEU A 531 23.61 -0.68 -22.81
CA LEU A 531 22.88 -1.95 -22.66
C LEU A 531 21.86 -1.93 -21.49
N GLY A 532 21.48 -0.74 -21.04
CA GLY A 532 20.71 -0.50 -19.83
C GLY A 532 19.25 -0.09 -20.01
N GLY A 533 18.70 -0.21 -21.22
CA GLY A 533 17.39 0.31 -21.54
C GLY A 533 16.24 -0.35 -20.76
N TRP A 534 15.24 0.45 -20.39
CA TRP A 534 13.97 -0.03 -19.83
C TRP A 534 12.83 0.26 -20.78
N TYR A 535 12.03 -0.76 -21.13
CA TYR A 535 10.90 -0.55 -22.04
C TYR A 535 9.60 -0.27 -21.27
N LEU A 536 9.31 1.01 -21.07
CA LEU A 536 8.09 1.48 -20.42
C LEU A 536 6.89 1.39 -21.39
N LYS A 537 5.89 0.58 -21.03
CA LYS A 537 4.67 0.37 -21.83
C LYS A 537 3.50 1.24 -21.38
N ARG A 538 3.27 1.32 -20.06
CA ARG A 538 2.15 2.08 -19.47
C ARG A 538 2.54 2.70 -18.14
N ALA A 539 1.93 3.82 -17.82
CA ALA A 539 1.98 4.44 -16.49
C ALA A 539 0.58 4.90 -16.06
N ARG A 540 0.23 4.67 -14.80
CA ARG A 540 -1.00 5.13 -14.15
C ARG A 540 -0.68 5.77 -12.81
N LEU A 541 -1.34 6.87 -12.49
CA LEU A 541 -1.19 7.55 -11.20
C LEU A 541 -2.55 7.84 -10.58
N TRP A 542 -2.67 7.54 -9.30
CA TRP A 542 -3.81 7.90 -8.47
C TRP A 542 -3.36 8.86 -7.38
N VAL A 543 -4.11 9.95 -7.19
CA VAL A 543 -3.94 10.85 -6.04
C VAL A 543 -5.18 10.73 -5.19
N ARG A 544 -5.03 10.16 -3.98
CA ARG A 544 -6.11 9.91 -3.02
C ARG A 544 -7.33 9.22 -3.67
N GLY A 545 -7.03 8.25 -4.52
CA GLY A 545 -7.97 7.42 -5.25
C GLY A 545 -8.53 7.97 -6.55
N GLU A 546 -8.28 9.24 -6.87
CA GLU A 546 -8.62 9.77 -8.18
C GLU A 546 -7.52 9.41 -9.18
N LEU A 547 -7.88 8.72 -10.27
CA LEU A 547 -6.97 8.45 -11.39
C LEU A 547 -6.66 9.75 -12.15
N VAL A 548 -5.48 10.32 -11.91
CA VAL A 548 -5.05 11.60 -12.50
C VAL A 548 -4.21 11.44 -13.76
N CYS A 549 -3.70 10.23 -14.01
CA CYS A 549 -2.95 9.91 -15.22
C CYS A 549 -3.18 8.45 -15.62
N ASP A 550 -3.49 8.21 -16.89
CA ASP A 550 -3.51 6.87 -17.50
C ASP A 550 -2.96 6.91 -18.92
N GLN A 551 -1.72 6.46 -19.08
CA GLN A 551 -1.00 6.46 -20.36
C GLN A 551 -0.72 5.02 -20.78
N ASN A 552 -1.60 4.43 -21.59
CA ASN A 552 -1.58 3.01 -21.92
C ASN A 552 -0.71 2.60 -23.13
N ASN A 553 -0.12 3.57 -23.84
CA ASN A 553 0.63 3.31 -25.09
C ASN A 553 1.94 4.08 -25.16
N ILE A 554 2.72 4.05 -24.07
CA ILE A 554 4.02 4.73 -24.01
C ILE A 554 4.99 4.08 -25.00
N ASN A 555 5.17 2.76 -24.89
CA ASN A 555 5.97 1.94 -25.82
C ASN A 555 7.33 2.55 -26.15
N GLN A 556 8.05 2.98 -25.11
CA GLN A 556 9.30 3.73 -25.25
C GLN A 556 10.42 3.06 -24.45
N TRP A 557 11.61 2.96 -25.06
CA TRP A 557 12.85 2.67 -24.36
C TRP A 557 13.34 3.90 -23.61
N LEU A 558 13.55 3.76 -22.31
CA LEU A 558 14.21 4.73 -21.45
C LEU A 558 15.65 4.26 -21.25
N GLU A 559 16.59 5.02 -21.78
CA GLU A 559 18.03 4.77 -21.74
C GLU A 559 18.73 6.05 -21.23
N ASP A 560 19.76 5.93 -20.42
CA ASP A 560 20.55 7.10 -19.96
C ASP A 560 19.70 8.31 -19.49
N ASP A 561 19.88 9.47 -20.12
CA ASP A 561 19.21 10.72 -19.77
C ASP A 561 17.80 10.84 -20.39
N TYR A 562 17.29 9.79 -21.05
CA TYR A 562 15.97 9.81 -21.66
C TYR A 562 14.87 9.65 -20.62
N CYS A 563 14.19 10.76 -20.33
CA CYS A 563 12.93 10.77 -19.59
C CYS A 563 11.73 10.59 -20.54
N TRP A 564 10.76 9.77 -20.12
CA TRP A 564 9.42 9.84 -20.69
C TRP A 564 8.61 10.91 -19.97
N TRP A 565 8.06 11.84 -20.75
CA TRP A 565 7.08 12.80 -20.27
C TRP A 565 5.69 12.41 -20.78
N ALA A 566 4.72 12.39 -19.88
CA ALA A 566 3.34 12.17 -20.25
C ALA A 566 2.84 13.27 -21.19
N SER A 567 1.89 12.91 -22.05
CA SER A 567 1.19 13.88 -22.90
C SER A 567 0.34 14.84 -22.06
N ASN A 568 -0.24 15.86 -22.70
CA ASN A 568 -1.07 16.90 -22.04
C ASN A 568 -2.30 16.36 -21.26
N THR A 569 -2.53 15.05 -21.25
CA THR A 569 -3.62 14.40 -20.48
C THR A 569 -3.21 14.00 -19.06
N CYS A 570 -1.93 14.14 -18.68
CA CYS A 570 -1.47 13.93 -17.30
C CYS A 570 -0.83 15.20 -16.75
N GLY A 571 -1.68 16.02 -16.11
CA GLY A 571 -1.32 17.31 -15.52
C GLY A 571 -1.87 18.51 -16.31
N SER A 572 -1.89 19.66 -15.65
CA SER A 572 -2.75 20.80 -16.05
C SER A 572 -2.00 22.09 -16.36
N SER A 573 -0.66 22.13 -16.28
CA SER A 573 0.07 23.39 -16.41
C SER A 573 0.52 23.65 -17.85
N ALA A 574 0.04 24.75 -18.44
CA ALA A 574 0.57 25.29 -19.70
C ALA A 574 1.93 26.01 -19.49
N ASP A 575 2.21 26.42 -18.27
CA ASP A 575 3.37 27.25 -17.90
C ASP A 575 4.63 26.43 -17.65
N ILE A 576 4.49 25.17 -17.24
CA ILE A 576 5.64 24.29 -17.05
C ILE A 576 6.19 23.84 -18.41
N VAL A 577 7.51 23.75 -18.50
CA VAL A 577 8.23 23.28 -19.69
C VAL A 577 8.19 21.75 -19.69
N ASN A 578 7.40 21.17 -20.59
CA ASN A 578 7.24 19.72 -20.79
C ASN A 578 8.13 19.20 -21.91
N ARG A 579 8.31 19.98 -22.98
CA ARG A 579 9.24 19.66 -24.07
C ARG A 579 10.03 20.89 -24.41
N LEU A 580 11.35 20.80 -24.32
CA LEU A 580 12.26 21.85 -24.74
C LEU A 580 13.03 21.37 -25.97
N GLN A 581 12.85 22.06 -27.10
CA GLN A 581 13.59 21.77 -28.31
C GLN A 581 14.35 23.01 -28.76
N VAL A 582 15.63 22.83 -29.07
CA VAL A 582 16.50 23.88 -29.57
C VAL A 582 16.93 23.50 -30.98
N LYS A 583 16.75 24.41 -31.93
CA LYS A 583 17.26 24.28 -33.29
C LYS A 583 18.34 25.31 -33.53
N ILE A 584 19.51 24.85 -33.92
CA ILE A 584 20.67 25.69 -34.20
C ILE A 584 21.00 25.58 -35.67
N SER A 585 21.15 26.72 -36.33
CA SER A 585 21.60 26.79 -37.71
C SER A 585 23.02 27.31 -37.78
N THR A 586 23.87 26.60 -38.53
CA THR A 586 25.22 27.05 -38.88
C THR A 586 25.17 27.77 -40.24
N ALA A 587 25.95 28.85 -40.39
CA ALA A 587 25.99 29.60 -41.64
C ALA A 587 26.56 28.77 -42.80
N ASN A 588 26.10 29.04 -44.03
CA ASN A 588 26.68 28.42 -45.22
C ASN A 588 27.80 29.29 -45.81
N VAL A 589 28.88 29.47 -45.05
CA VAL A 589 30.12 30.11 -45.53
C VAL A 589 31.33 29.22 -45.23
N SER A 590 32.43 29.46 -45.91
CA SER A 590 33.67 28.70 -45.69
C SER A 590 34.08 28.75 -44.21
N TRP A 591 34.47 27.59 -43.67
CA TRP A 591 34.91 27.40 -42.28
C TRP A 591 33.86 27.68 -41.20
N ALA A 592 32.57 27.66 -41.54
CA ALA A 592 31.51 28.00 -40.59
C ALA A 592 31.17 26.92 -39.55
N GLY A 593 31.53 25.65 -39.78
CA GLY A 593 31.22 24.53 -38.89
C GLY A 593 32.20 24.40 -37.72
N THR A 594 31.87 23.55 -36.75
CA THR A 594 32.72 23.27 -35.58
C THR A 594 32.49 21.84 -35.10
N ASP A 595 33.55 21.22 -34.55
CA ASP A 595 33.48 19.95 -33.83
C ASP A 595 33.59 20.16 -32.30
N ASP A 596 33.49 21.41 -31.85
CA ASP A 596 33.65 21.78 -30.45
C ASP A 596 32.35 21.62 -29.66
N ASP A 597 32.47 21.36 -28.36
CA ASP A 597 31.32 21.34 -27.45
C ASP A 597 30.58 22.69 -27.44
N VAL A 598 29.28 22.63 -27.74
CA VAL A 598 28.37 23.78 -27.64
C VAL A 598 27.40 23.57 -26.48
N THR A 599 27.35 24.54 -25.57
CA THR A 599 26.42 24.55 -24.44
C THR A 599 25.41 25.68 -24.59
N ILE A 600 24.14 25.40 -24.31
CA ILE A 600 23.10 26.44 -24.14
C ILE A 600 22.70 26.55 -22.67
N THR A 601 22.59 27.77 -22.16
CA THR A 601 22.11 28.07 -20.80
C THR A 601 20.83 28.89 -20.86
N MET A 602 19.78 28.44 -20.18
CA MET A 602 18.49 29.13 -20.01
C MET A 602 17.84 28.73 -18.69
N GLY A 603 17.09 29.63 -18.06
CA GLY A 603 16.35 29.31 -16.83
C GLY A 603 17.22 28.78 -15.68
N GLY A 604 18.47 29.23 -15.61
CA GLY A 604 19.44 28.78 -14.61
C GLY A 604 20.01 27.38 -14.86
N ARG A 605 19.73 26.76 -16.01
CA ARG A 605 20.19 25.42 -16.38
C ARG A 605 21.04 25.47 -17.64
N SER A 606 21.99 24.53 -17.76
CA SER A 606 22.86 24.40 -18.92
C SER A 606 22.74 23.01 -19.53
N TRP A 607 22.70 22.95 -20.85
CA TRP A 607 22.63 21.72 -21.62
C TRP A 607 23.74 21.72 -22.68
N ASN A 608 24.48 20.62 -22.75
CA ASN A 608 25.36 20.36 -23.88
C ASN A 608 24.49 19.94 -25.07
N LEU A 609 24.81 20.49 -26.22
CA LEU A 609 24.08 20.25 -27.46
C LEU A 609 24.86 19.26 -28.29
N ASP A 610 24.38 18.02 -28.28
CA ASP A 610 24.98 16.90 -29.00
C ASP A 610 23.86 15.94 -29.44
N ASN A 611 23.98 15.42 -30.67
CA ASN A 611 23.19 14.32 -31.21
C ASN A 611 24.13 13.12 -31.36
N PRO A 612 24.10 12.16 -30.42
CA PRO A 612 25.05 11.05 -30.40
C PRO A 612 25.19 10.34 -31.75
N GLY A 613 26.44 10.19 -32.21
CA GLY A 613 26.77 9.52 -33.46
C GLY A 613 26.51 10.36 -34.72
N ARG A 614 26.27 11.66 -34.60
CA ARG A 614 26.20 12.61 -35.70
C ARG A 614 27.28 13.67 -35.56
N ASN A 615 27.75 14.21 -36.68
CA ASN A 615 28.53 15.44 -36.64
C ASN A 615 27.55 16.62 -36.67
N ASP A 616 27.47 17.33 -35.55
CA ASP A 616 26.59 18.48 -35.39
C ASP A 616 27.28 19.77 -35.83
N PHE A 617 26.50 20.85 -35.94
CA PHE A 617 26.98 22.20 -36.23
C PHE A 617 27.65 22.36 -37.59
N GLU A 618 27.37 21.46 -38.53
CA GLU A 618 27.96 21.44 -39.85
C GLU A 618 27.57 22.65 -40.73
N ARG A 619 28.48 23.05 -41.62
CA ARG A 619 28.28 24.21 -42.48
C ARG A 619 26.95 24.13 -43.25
N GLY A 620 26.11 25.13 -43.07
CA GLY A 620 24.81 25.24 -43.75
C GLY A 620 23.72 24.30 -43.23
N HIS A 621 24.00 23.51 -42.19
CA HIS A 621 23.05 22.59 -41.60
C HIS A 621 22.22 23.27 -40.50
N THR A 622 21.15 22.58 -40.10
CA THR A 622 20.35 22.96 -38.94
C THR A 622 20.09 21.73 -38.10
N ASP A 623 20.68 21.72 -36.92
CA ASP A 623 20.59 20.61 -35.98
C ASP A 623 19.47 20.88 -35.00
N THR A 624 18.82 19.81 -34.52
CA THR A 624 17.67 19.89 -33.63
C THR A 624 17.94 19.03 -32.40
N PHE A 625 18.04 19.67 -31.25
CA PHE A 625 18.32 19.05 -29.95
C PHE A 625 17.04 19.02 -29.12
N ASN A 626 16.69 17.86 -28.56
CA ASN A 626 15.63 17.76 -27.56
C ASN A 626 16.29 17.75 -26.18
N LEU A 627 16.00 18.75 -25.37
CA LEU A 627 16.62 18.94 -24.06
C LEU A 627 15.67 18.45 -22.97
N ASP A 628 16.20 17.74 -21.97
CA ASP A 628 15.42 17.43 -20.77
C ASP A 628 15.24 18.70 -19.93
N PRO A 629 14.02 19.23 -19.79
CA PRO A 629 13.80 20.40 -18.96
C PRO A 629 14.06 20.14 -17.47
N GLY A 630 14.01 18.89 -16.98
CA GLY A 630 14.08 18.53 -15.55
C GLY A 630 12.92 19.10 -14.72
N THR A 631 12.86 18.83 -13.41
CA THR A 631 11.79 19.28 -12.47
C THR A 631 11.75 20.79 -12.26
N GLY A 632 10.56 21.38 -12.13
CA GLY A 632 10.35 22.78 -11.77
C GLY A 632 10.83 23.84 -12.78
N LEU A 633 10.99 23.51 -14.07
CA LEU A 633 11.32 24.51 -15.09
C LEU A 633 10.06 25.11 -15.70
N TYR A 634 9.88 26.43 -15.54
CA TYR A 634 8.73 27.17 -16.05
C TYR A 634 9.10 28.08 -17.22
N ARG A 635 8.13 28.35 -18.11
CA ARG A 635 8.31 29.23 -19.28
C ARG A 635 8.85 30.60 -18.89
N TRP A 636 8.34 31.20 -17.82
CA TRP A 636 8.77 32.51 -17.35
C TRP A 636 10.24 32.54 -16.88
N MET A 637 10.83 31.38 -16.57
CA MET A 637 12.26 31.28 -16.21
C MET A 637 13.17 31.37 -17.44
N LEU A 638 12.67 31.12 -18.66
CA LEU A 638 13.47 31.07 -19.90
C LEU A 638 13.78 32.46 -20.48
N SER A 639 13.69 33.53 -19.70
CA SER A 639 13.82 34.93 -20.16
C SER A 639 15.19 35.26 -20.77
N SER A 640 16.25 34.53 -20.45
CA SER A 640 17.60 34.75 -20.97
C SER A 640 18.19 33.48 -21.58
N ILE A 641 18.98 33.68 -22.64
CA ILE A 641 19.68 32.64 -23.38
C ILE A 641 21.16 32.98 -23.45
N ARG A 642 22.01 32.00 -23.18
CA ARG A 642 23.44 32.03 -23.53
C ARG A 642 23.77 30.81 -24.37
N VAL A 643 24.44 31.01 -25.49
CA VAL A 643 25.08 29.94 -26.27
C VAL A 643 26.59 30.12 -26.14
N HIS A 644 27.26 29.07 -25.71
CA HIS A 644 28.70 29.04 -25.46
C HIS A 644 29.35 27.94 -26.30
N LYS A 645 30.45 28.26 -26.97
CA LYS A 645 31.35 27.27 -27.60
C LYS A 645 32.58 27.05 -26.73
N SER A 646 33.06 25.82 -26.59
CA SER A 646 34.31 25.55 -25.90
C SER A 646 35.55 26.11 -26.66
N PRO A 647 36.70 26.30 -25.98
CA PRO A 647 37.94 26.82 -26.59
C PRO A 647 38.63 25.83 -27.54
N ASP A 648 39.27 26.36 -28.58
CA ASP A 648 40.00 25.58 -29.59
C ASP A 648 41.25 26.32 -30.15
N GLY A 649 41.91 25.72 -31.15
CA GLY A 649 43.13 26.21 -31.81
C GLY A 649 42.88 27.20 -32.96
N LEU A 650 43.90 27.48 -33.78
CA LEU A 650 43.90 28.55 -34.80
C LEU A 650 42.83 28.46 -35.93
N ALA A 651 41.93 27.47 -35.94
CA ALA A 651 41.03 27.18 -37.09
C ALA A 651 39.63 26.59 -36.76
N GLY A 652 39.10 26.64 -35.54
CA GLY A 652 37.77 26.09 -35.18
C GLY A 652 36.74 27.15 -34.76
N GLY A 653 36.77 28.32 -35.40
CA GLY A 653 35.70 29.30 -35.28
C GLY A 653 34.37 28.74 -35.79
N TRP A 654 33.27 29.04 -35.09
CA TRP A 654 31.93 28.61 -35.50
C TRP A 654 31.08 29.80 -35.93
N LYS A 655 30.48 29.77 -37.12
CA LYS A 655 29.56 30.84 -37.56
C LYS A 655 28.11 30.49 -37.23
N PHE A 656 27.72 30.84 -36.01
CA PHE A 656 26.36 30.69 -35.49
C PHE A 656 25.38 31.60 -36.25
N LYS A 657 24.53 31.01 -37.10
CA LYS A 657 23.58 31.73 -37.96
C LYS A 657 22.26 32.00 -37.27
N GLY A 658 21.71 31.01 -36.58
CA GLY A 658 20.34 31.11 -36.11
C GLY A 658 20.00 30.16 -34.97
N LEU A 659 19.01 30.57 -34.18
CA LEU A 659 18.49 29.86 -33.03
C LEU A 659 16.97 29.90 -33.05
N LYS A 660 16.34 28.74 -32.89
CA LYS A 660 14.91 28.62 -32.64
C LYS A 660 14.68 27.73 -31.43
N ILE A 661 13.86 28.21 -30.50
CA ILE A 661 13.53 27.50 -29.26
C ILE A 661 12.05 27.23 -29.25
N LEU A 662 11.69 25.97 -29.08
CA LEU A 662 10.32 25.51 -28.97
C LEU A 662 10.07 24.97 -27.57
N VAL A 663 9.02 25.47 -26.91
CA VAL A 663 8.52 24.95 -25.64
C VAL A 663 7.13 24.39 -25.85
N ASN A 664 6.96 23.11 -25.50
CA ASN A 664 5.72 22.34 -25.67
C ASN A 664 5.19 22.42 -27.12
N GLY A 665 6.10 22.45 -28.10
CA GLY A 665 5.79 22.59 -29.53
C GLY A 665 5.59 24.02 -30.03
N SER A 666 5.42 25.00 -29.14
CA SER A 666 5.28 26.41 -29.51
C SER A 666 6.64 27.09 -29.60
N SER A 667 6.90 27.83 -30.69
CA SER A 667 8.12 28.64 -30.82
C SER A 667 8.05 29.81 -29.83
N ILE A 668 8.99 29.88 -28.89
CA ILE A 668 9.12 31.01 -27.94
C ILE A 668 10.27 31.94 -28.31
N TYR A 669 11.23 31.46 -29.10
CA TYR A 669 12.31 32.27 -29.64
C TYR A 669 12.60 31.83 -31.07
N ASN A 670 12.83 32.78 -31.97
CA ASN A 670 13.25 32.48 -33.34
C ASN A 670 14.03 33.66 -33.94
N ASN A 671 15.34 33.55 -33.96
CA ASN A 671 16.22 34.50 -34.63
C ASN A 671 17.14 33.74 -35.59
N GLN A 672 16.90 33.87 -36.88
CA GLN A 672 17.69 33.21 -37.93
C GLN A 672 18.76 34.11 -38.56
N SER A 673 19.00 35.27 -37.95
CA SER A 673 19.84 36.34 -38.49
C SER A 673 21.00 36.70 -37.57
N ILE A 674 21.37 35.83 -36.63
CA ILE A 674 22.45 36.06 -35.66
C ILE A 674 23.80 36.25 -36.37
N ASN A 675 24.14 35.35 -37.29
CA ASN A 675 25.35 35.39 -38.14
C ASN A 675 26.64 35.84 -37.44
N LYS A 676 26.89 35.34 -36.23
CA LYS A 676 28.04 35.71 -35.40
C LYS A 676 29.12 34.63 -35.45
N TRP A 677 30.38 35.04 -35.59
CA TRP A 677 31.53 34.15 -35.35
C TRP A 677 31.75 34.00 -33.85
N LEU A 678 31.75 32.76 -33.38
CA LEU A 678 32.16 32.37 -32.04
C LEU A 678 33.54 31.71 -32.14
N GLU A 679 34.57 32.48 -31.81
CA GLU A 679 35.98 32.11 -31.98
C GLU A 679 36.87 32.85 -30.98
N ASN A 680 38.09 32.34 -30.74
CA ASN A 680 39.08 32.96 -29.86
C ASN A 680 38.48 33.31 -28.48
N ASP A 681 38.56 34.57 -28.04
CA ASP A 681 38.01 35.05 -26.77
C ASP A 681 36.53 35.45 -26.84
N HIS A 682 35.90 35.33 -28.01
CA HIS A 682 34.50 35.72 -28.25
C HIS A 682 33.60 34.50 -28.44
N ARG A 683 33.52 33.64 -27.43
CA ARG A 683 32.84 32.33 -27.51
C ARG A 683 31.38 32.32 -27.06
N ASP A 684 30.85 33.49 -26.70
CA ASP A 684 29.50 33.64 -26.17
C ASP A 684 28.59 34.44 -27.09
N TRP A 685 27.35 33.98 -27.20
CA TRP A 685 26.24 34.76 -27.70
C TRP A 685 25.13 34.80 -26.65
N PHE A 686 24.48 35.96 -26.52
CA PHE A 686 23.39 36.18 -25.57
C PHE A 686 22.13 36.61 -26.30
N GLY A 687 20.99 36.13 -25.82
CA GLY A 687 19.66 36.51 -26.29
C GLY A 687 18.68 36.66 -25.14
N THR A 688 17.56 37.32 -25.42
CA THR A 688 16.46 37.52 -24.46
C THR A 688 15.17 37.04 -25.11
N ILE A 689 14.35 36.33 -24.34
CA ILE A 689 12.99 35.95 -24.72
C ILE A 689 12.07 36.99 -24.11
N THR A 690 11.34 37.71 -24.97
CA THR A 690 10.37 38.74 -24.58
C THR A 690 8.98 38.16 -24.36
#